data_AF-A0A6B9ZA54-F1
#
_entry.id   AF-A0A6B9ZA54-F1
#
_cell.length_a   1.000
_cell.length_b   1.000
_cell.length_c   1.000
_cell.angle_alpha   90.00
_cell.angle_beta   90.00
_cell.angle_gamma   90.00
#
_symmetry.space_group_name_H-M   'P 1'
#
loop_
_entity.id
_entity.type
_entity.pdbx_description
1 polymer ?
#
loop_
_entity_poly.entity_id
_entity_poly.type
_entity_poly.pdbx_seq_one_letter_code
_entity_poly.pdbx_strand_id
1 'polypeptide(L)'
;MKRPDTVPANANWNPEDNQWELGQYNSANQKISRWQAWHADGHLTGTIDYRDGHPPFRCTGYHPDGTVSQEGDWYGGHQWKGTYRWIKSENPSTEPFPAGDGHDNPNVWIVEFDYTEEEAVYNAQRYFNKERQPVSVMGEPLPPRPASVPARAHFVHSSLTHNRKSCWVAGQINGSTGKFIDDYEEWDELGNLIVKRVYHHTTFQVLEEHQYRNEQRYQSIINGPGDQTLTSYFYENITPPVVKETIRAVNENKDRTYTFFDQTGKQLYSLRIEKIGEQHTKRYYNDILSYESDLTGDKINVHYYYPDGSVMIAYVSNDNDSGRWEYHENGKVVLTIVVDDEGKFKKDAACSAFLTPYADFTPTTAETDFELSATAFKKQHAVQEKEQRLAALPVPAFLEKELKKIEWTEVDVAMYGGDKLPVYINALFAGDEAVASIAADHIWLEIEHQGSIYEATYKVATIIARCRHHYKNVPVIYSRLMNFIFSILALPGIEDYKKFYKQLVKAFSDAQPELLDSANDTNDAVALKAYYMLLHAGRESNSTATFFHQQWTNQENSFTKRSYALFTLGELYLRTKQEERLVREFSALLDTASDKFIRLILALQLVMATKKQAQDKWLIEIVNAFADPVPFEENFNALHPYMGDYDAQEYMLMVLDFAKPDVLRENIVPIIEMLPHVNSLKQATLLDAICTILFPTASAFKKISPIQKQALFAMAEVMDRDVVFVNHKEVLDAYGLPGTTLALQQLAAK
;
A
#
# COMPACT_ATOMS: atom_id res chain seq x y z
N MET A 1 -41.93 15.40 52.53
CA MET A 1 -42.48 15.00 51.22
C MET A 1 -43.96 14.67 51.37
N LYS A 2 -44.85 15.06 50.44
CA LYS A 2 -46.23 14.54 50.43
C LYS A 2 -46.21 13.16 49.74
N ARG A 3 -46.75 12.12 50.39
CA ARG A 3 -46.82 10.78 49.82
C ARG A 3 -47.84 10.72 48.67
N PRO A 4 -47.49 10.22 47.48
CA PRO A 4 -48.44 9.95 46.40
C PRO A 4 -49.46 8.87 46.77
N ASP A 5 -50.65 8.89 46.15
CA ASP A 5 -51.74 7.95 46.44
C ASP A 5 -51.42 6.51 45.99
N THR A 6 -50.51 6.36 45.01
CA THR A 6 -50.02 5.07 44.52
C THR A 6 -49.02 4.39 45.46
N VAL A 7 -48.47 5.13 46.44
CA VAL A 7 -47.52 4.60 47.41
C VAL A 7 -48.25 4.05 48.63
N PRO A 8 -47.96 2.81 49.09
CA PRO A 8 -48.63 2.20 50.22
C PRO A 8 -48.63 3.04 51.50
N ALA A 9 -49.69 2.88 52.31
CA ALA A 9 -49.90 3.70 53.50
C ALA A 9 -48.79 3.57 54.56
N ASN A 10 -48.08 2.46 54.55
CA ASN A 10 -47.03 2.06 55.47
C ASN A 10 -45.60 2.19 54.89
N ALA A 11 -45.44 2.72 53.68
CA ALA A 11 -44.12 3.01 53.13
C ALA A 11 -43.51 4.23 53.84
N ASN A 12 -42.19 4.18 54.07
CA ASN A 12 -41.44 5.24 54.73
C ASN A 12 -40.59 5.99 53.71
N TRP A 13 -40.50 7.31 53.85
CA TRP A 13 -39.64 8.13 52.99
C TRP A 13 -38.17 7.93 53.37
N ASN A 14 -37.35 7.52 52.41
CA ASN A 14 -35.89 7.48 52.49
C ASN A 14 -35.33 8.75 51.81
N PRO A 15 -34.85 9.75 52.58
CA PRO A 15 -34.32 10.99 52.02
C PRO A 15 -32.95 10.83 51.36
N GLU A 16 -32.20 9.76 51.65
CA GLU A 16 -30.88 9.53 51.06
C GLU A 16 -31.02 9.13 49.59
N ASP A 17 -31.96 8.23 49.31
CA ASP A 17 -32.24 7.73 47.95
C ASP A 17 -33.42 8.44 47.27
N ASN A 18 -34.02 9.44 47.94
CA ASN A 18 -35.15 10.23 47.45
C ASN A 18 -36.35 9.36 46.99
N GLN A 19 -36.66 8.31 47.75
CA GLN A 19 -37.68 7.31 47.41
C GLN A 19 -38.50 6.90 48.62
N TRP A 20 -39.68 6.34 48.40
CA TRP A 20 -40.48 5.65 49.43
C TRP A 20 -40.09 4.18 49.47
N GLU A 21 -39.93 3.60 50.64
CA GLU A 21 -39.58 2.19 50.82
C GLU A 21 -40.57 1.45 51.70
N LEU A 22 -40.84 0.19 51.37
CA LEU A 22 -41.63 -0.73 52.18
C LEU A 22 -40.93 -2.09 52.26
N GLY A 23 -40.78 -2.60 53.48
CA GLY A 23 -40.23 -3.92 53.74
C GLY A 23 -40.20 -4.26 55.23
N GLN A 24 -39.54 -5.36 55.58
CA GLN A 24 -39.44 -5.85 56.95
C GLN A 24 -37.98 -5.90 57.41
N TYR A 25 -37.79 -5.69 58.71
CA TYR A 25 -36.53 -5.89 59.41
C TYR A 25 -36.62 -7.10 60.33
N ASN A 26 -35.53 -7.86 60.45
CA ASN A 26 -35.42 -8.89 61.48
C ASN A 26 -35.06 -8.28 62.85
N SER A 27 -34.93 -9.12 63.89
CA SER A 27 -34.56 -8.69 65.25
C SER A 27 -33.14 -8.10 65.35
N ALA A 28 -32.30 -8.31 64.35
CA ALA A 28 -30.96 -7.72 64.22
C ALA A 28 -30.97 -6.42 63.40
N ASN A 29 -32.14 -5.88 63.06
CA ASN A 29 -32.33 -4.68 62.25
C ASN A 29 -31.77 -4.80 60.81
N GLN A 30 -31.74 -6.02 60.26
CA GLN A 30 -31.37 -6.28 58.86
C GLN A 30 -32.62 -6.40 57.99
N LYS A 31 -32.55 -5.88 56.75
CA LYS A 31 -33.63 -6.03 55.76
C LYS A 31 -33.84 -7.53 55.46
N ILE A 32 -35.09 -7.98 55.51
CA ILE A 32 -35.51 -9.35 55.13
C ILE A 32 -36.70 -9.31 54.18
N SER A 33 -36.95 -10.44 53.51
CA SER A 33 -38.03 -10.61 52.52
C SER A 33 -37.94 -9.60 51.38
N ARG A 34 -39.04 -9.43 50.64
CA ARG A 34 -39.12 -8.47 49.54
C ARG A 34 -39.26 -7.05 50.05
N TRP A 35 -38.35 -6.20 49.60
CA TRP A 35 -38.41 -4.75 49.71
C TRP A 35 -38.87 -4.14 48.41
N GLN A 36 -39.65 -3.06 48.50
CA GLN A 36 -40.17 -2.32 47.36
C GLN A 36 -39.83 -0.84 47.54
N ALA A 37 -39.46 -0.19 46.44
CA ALA A 37 -39.13 1.22 46.39
C ALA A 37 -39.99 1.95 45.34
N TRP A 38 -40.47 3.14 45.67
CA TRP A 38 -41.22 4.02 44.76
C TRP A 38 -40.56 5.38 44.65
N HIS A 39 -40.54 5.95 43.45
CA HIS A 39 -40.05 7.30 43.21
C HIS A 39 -40.90 8.35 43.96
N ALA A 40 -40.37 9.58 44.06
CA ALA A 40 -41.04 10.74 44.63
C ALA A 40 -42.44 11.02 44.02
N ASP A 41 -42.65 10.71 42.74
CA ASP A 41 -43.92 10.88 42.03
C ASP A 41 -44.89 9.68 42.17
N GLY A 42 -44.42 8.58 42.75
CA GLY A 42 -45.23 7.42 43.13
C GLY A 42 -45.21 6.22 42.19
N HIS A 43 -44.42 6.19 41.11
CA HIS A 43 -44.20 4.95 40.37
C HIS A 43 -43.24 4.01 41.11
N LEU A 44 -43.41 2.69 40.93
CA LEU A 44 -42.50 1.69 41.52
C LEU A 44 -41.17 1.75 40.76
N THR A 45 -40.06 1.98 41.45
CA THR A 45 -38.72 2.05 40.84
C THR A 45 -37.96 0.75 40.96
N GLY A 46 -38.22 -0.04 42.00
CA GLY A 46 -37.50 -1.29 42.18
C GLY A 46 -38.05 -2.21 43.26
N THR A 47 -37.66 -3.47 43.18
CA THR A 47 -37.79 -4.43 44.26
C THR A 47 -36.49 -5.20 44.49
N ILE A 48 -36.21 -5.48 45.76
CA ILE A 48 -35.05 -6.28 46.18
C ILE A 48 -35.55 -7.40 47.08
N ASP A 49 -35.27 -8.65 46.74
CA ASP A 49 -35.55 -9.79 47.61
C ASP A 49 -34.36 -10.08 48.51
N TYR A 50 -34.44 -9.64 49.77
CA TYR A 50 -33.41 -9.87 50.78
C TYR A 50 -33.46 -11.27 51.39
N ARG A 51 -34.48 -12.09 51.09
CA ARG A 51 -34.67 -13.42 51.69
C ARG A 51 -34.53 -13.38 53.22
N ASP A 52 -33.62 -14.15 53.80
CA ASP A 52 -33.31 -14.16 55.24
C ASP A 52 -32.14 -13.22 55.60
N GLY A 53 -31.91 -12.17 54.81
CA GLY A 53 -30.84 -11.18 55.01
C GLY A 53 -29.47 -11.59 54.44
N HIS A 54 -29.42 -12.61 53.57
CA HIS A 54 -28.19 -13.15 52.98
C HIS A 54 -28.23 -13.10 51.44
N PRO A 55 -27.16 -12.63 50.77
CA PRO A 55 -27.13 -12.57 49.31
C PRO A 55 -27.05 -13.98 48.67
N PRO A 56 -27.37 -14.14 47.37
CA PRO A 56 -27.74 -13.11 46.39
C PRO A 56 -29.09 -12.46 46.68
N PHE A 57 -29.13 -11.14 46.57
CA PHE A 57 -30.34 -10.34 46.60
C PHE A 57 -30.83 -10.12 45.18
N ARG A 58 -31.98 -10.70 44.82
CA ARG A 58 -32.54 -10.51 43.49
C ARG A 58 -33.07 -9.08 43.37
N CYS A 59 -32.44 -8.27 42.52
CA CYS A 59 -32.85 -6.90 42.25
C CYS A 59 -33.62 -6.84 40.93
N THR A 60 -34.69 -6.06 40.92
CA THR A 60 -35.46 -5.74 39.70
C THR A 60 -35.83 -4.28 39.74
N GLY A 61 -35.33 -3.49 38.79
CA GLY A 61 -35.73 -2.10 38.55
C GLY A 61 -36.89 -2.04 37.57
N TYR A 62 -37.71 -0.99 37.67
CA TYR A 62 -38.87 -0.78 36.82
C TYR A 62 -38.87 0.62 36.22
N HIS A 63 -39.29 0.71 34.96
CA HIS A 63 -39.62 1.96 34.31
C HIS A 63 -40.93 2.55 34.89
N PRO A 64 -41.23 3.84 34.67
CA PRO A 64 -42.48 4.45 35.11
C PRO A 64 -43.76 3.77 34.60
N ASP A 65 -43.69 3.05 33.49
CA ASP A 65 -44.80 2.27 32.93
C ASP A 65 -44.96 0.87 33.57
N GLY A 66 -44.08 0.52 34.51
CA GLY A 66 -44.08 -0.76 35.22
C GLY A 66 -43.36 -1.90 34.50
N THR A 67 -42.80 -1.68 33.32
CA THR A 67 -41.93 -2.67 32.64
C THR A 67 -40.55 -2.72 33.32
N VAL A 68 -39.83 -3.85 33.19
CA VAL A 68 -38.53 -4.03 33.85
C VAL A 68 -37.48 -3.16 33.15
N SER A 69 -36.76 -2.33 33.93
CA SER A 69 -35.62 -1.53 33.44
C SER A 69 -34.29 -2.22 33.68
N GLN A 70 -34.16 -2.91 34.80
CA GLN A 70 -32.92 -3.56 35.24
C GLN A 70 -33.22 -4.86 35.98
N GLU A 71 -32.36 -5.86 35.86
CA GLU A 71 -32.43 -7.05 36.71
C GLU A 71 -31.07 -7.73 36.90
N GLY A 72 -30.85 -8.32 38.08
CA GLY A 72 -29.65 -9.11 38.38
C GLY A 72 -29.56 -9.52 39.85
N ASP A 73 -28.48 -10.19 40.19
CA ASP A 73 -28.22 -10.68 41.55
C ASP A 73 -27.15 -9.80 42.22
N TRP A 74 -27.57 -9.03 43.21
CA TRP A 74 -26.74 -8.09 43.96
C TRP A 74 -26.25 -8.72 45.28
N TYR A 75 -25.00 -8.46 45.64
CA TYR A 75 -24.37 -9.03 46.83
C TYR A 75 -24.07 -8.00 47.93
N GLY A 76 -24.52 -6.74 47.75
CA GLY A 76 -24.20 -5.62 48.62
C GLY A 76 -23.16 -4.68 47.99
N GLY A 77 -23.15 -3.42 48.42
CA GLY A 77 -22.21 -2.41 47.90
C GLY A 77 -22.26 -2.30 46.37
N HIS A 78 -21.10 -2.38 45.72
CA HIS A 78 -20.96 -2.36 44.25
C HIS A 78 -20.86 -3.78 43.64
N GLN A 79 -21.14 -4.82 44.41
CA GLN A 79 -20.94 -6.21 43.97
C GLN A 79 -22.20 -6.80 43.31
N TRP A 80 -22.07 -7.15 42.04
CA TRP A 80 -23.02 -7.96 41.27
C TRP A 80 -22.35 -9.27 40.89
N LYS A 81 -23.12 -10.35 40.76
CA LYS A 81 -22.61 -11.63 40.23
C LYS A 81 -23.57 -12.22 39.19
N GLY A 82 -23.00 -12.86 38.17
CA GLY A 82 -23.76 -13.38 37.04
C GLY A 82 -24.28 -12.28 36.13
N THR A 83 -25.34 -12.58 35.37
CA THR A 83 -25.87 -11.65 34.36
C THR A 83 -26.64 -10.52 35.02
N TYR A 84 -26.16 -9.31 34.81
CA TYR A 84 -26.86 -8.06 35.08
C TYR A 84 -27.36 -7.45 33.77
N ARG A 85 -28.64 -7.12 33.69
CA ARG A 85 -29.31 -6.73 32.46
C ARG A 85 -29.95 -5.36 32.58
N TRP A 86 -29.79 -4.55 31.54
CA TRP A 86 -30.51 -3.29 31.30
C TRP A 86 -31.45 -3.47 30.11
N ILE A 87 -32.65 -2.92 30.19
CA ILE A 87 -33.72 -3.09 29.20
C ILE A 87 -34.32 -1.70 28.93
N LYS A 88 -34.61 -1.39 27.65
CA LYS A 88 -35.33 -0.16 27.27
C LYS A 88 -36.84 -0.34 27.40
N SER A 89 -37.54 0.77 27.65
CA SER A 89 -39.00 0.85 27.58
C SER A 89 -39.47 1.35 26.21
N GLU A 90 -40.68 0.93 25.81
CA GLU A 90 -41.38 1.50 24.65
C GLU A 90 -41.89 2.92 24.92
N ASN A 91 -42.05 3.27 26.20
CA ASN A 91 -42.53 4.57 26.67
C ASN A 91 -41.35 5.45 27.13
N PRO A 92 -41.49 6.78 27.09
CA PRO A 92 -40.51 7.68 27.71
C PRO A 92 -40.22 7.27 29.15
N SER A 93 -38.95 7.09 29.48
CA SER A 93 -38.51 6.67 30.80
C SER A 93 -37.42 7.58 31.33
N THR A 94 -37.43 7.78 32.65
CA THR A 94 -36.35 8.43 33.41
C THR A 94 -35.29 7.44 33.87
N GLU A 95 -35.53 6.14 33.73
CA GLU A 95 -34.56 5.11 34.10
C GLU A 95 -33.36 5.13 33.14
N PRO A 96 -32.13 5.06 33.66
CA PRO A 96 -30.94 5.12 32.82
C PRO A 96 -30.79 3.85 31.96
N PHE A 97 -30.07 3.99 30.86
CA PHE A 97 -29.56 2.89 30.05
C PHE A 97 -28.06 3.13 29.83
N PRO A 98 -27.20 2.09 29.76
CA PRO A 98 -25.76 2.28 29.68
C PRO A 98 -25.35 3.21 28.53
N ALA A 99 -24.59 4.26 28.82
CA ALA A 99 -24.15 5.23 27.83
C ALA A 99 -23.20 4.61 26.77
N GLY A 100 -23.18 5.19 25.57
CA GLY A 100 -22.35 4.76 24.43
C GLY A 100 -23.19 4.45 23.19
N ASP A 101 -22.57 3.94 22.12
CA ASP A 101 -23.22 3.74 20.81
C ASP A 101 -24.51 2.89 20.88
N GLY A 102 -24.57 1.92 21.80
CA GLY A 102 -25.77 1.10 22.01
C GLY A 102 -26.93 1.86 22.66
N HIS A 103 -26.67 2.93 23.39
CA HIS A 103 -27.71 3.79 23.98
C HIS A 103 -28.54 4.45 22.88
N ASP A 104 -27.87 5.10 21.94
CA ASP A 104 -28.50 5.92 20.90
C ASP A 104 -29.04 5.07 19.74
N ASN A 105 -28.65 3.79 19.67
CA ASN A 105 -29.12 2.91 18.62
C ASN A 105 -30.55 2.39 18.88
N PRO A 106 -31.50 2.58 17.95
CA PRO A 106 -32.89 2.16 18.13
C PRO A 106 -33.08 0.63 18.12
N ASN A 107 -32.14 -0.13 17.55
CA ASN A 107 -32.22 -1.58 17.44
C ASN A 107 -31.56 -2.30 18.61
N VAL A 108 -30.83 -1.59 19.48
CA VAL A 108 -30.28 -2.13 20.73
C VAL A 108 -31.28 -1.87 21.85
N TRP A 109 -31.87 -2.94 22.37
CA TRP A 109 -32.94 -2.89 23.38
C TRP A 109 -32.52 -3.41 24.75
N ILE A 110 -31.54 -4.32 24.77
CA ILE A 110 -31.05 -4.98 25.98
C ILE A 110 -29.53 -4.94 25.96
N VAL A 111 -28.94 -4.59 27.12
CA VAL A 111 -27.50 -4.74 27.38
C VAL A 111 -27.32 -5.69 28.55
N GLU A 112 -26.45 -6.69 28.40
CA GLU A 112 -26.10 -7.62 29.45
C GLU A 112 -24.62 -7.51 29.80
N PHE A 113 -24.34 -7.56 31.11
CA PHE A 113 -23.00 -7.69 31.67
C PHE A 113 -22.92 -9.00 32.45
N ASP A 114 -21.93 -9.84 32.16
CA ASP A 114 -21.70 -11.08 32.93
C ASP A 114 -20.63 -10.84 34.00
N TYR A 115 -21.07 -10.44 35.19
CA TYR A 115 -20.19 -10.20 36.34
C TYR A 115 -19.61 -11.50 36.90
N THR A 116 -18.34 -11.42 37.30
CA THR A 116 -17.58 -12.51 37.92
C THR A 116 -17.83 -12.56 39.44
N GLU A 117 -17.11 -13.44 40.14
CA GLU A 117 -17.13 -13.49 41.61
C GLU A 117 -16.45 -12.27 42.26
N GLU A 118 -15.55 -11.61 41.52
CA GLU A 118 -14.79 -10.45 41.97
C GLU A 118 -15.62 -9.16 41.87
N GLU A 119 -15.35 -8.22 42.79
CA GLU A 119 -16.12 -6.98 42.88
C GLU A 119 -15.96 -6.12 41.62
N ALA A 120 -17.10 -5.77 41.03
CA ALA A 120 -17.21 -4.92 39.84
C ALA A 120 -16.44 -5.42 38.59
N VAL A 121 -16.10 -6.71 38.48
CA VAL A 121 -15.44 -7.27 37.28
C VAL A 121 -16.43 -8.07 36.44
N TYR A 122 -16.45 -7.88 35.12
CA TYR A 122 -17.28 -8.66 34.18
C TYR A 122 -16.50 -9.22 32.99
N ASN A 123 -16.97 -10.36 32.44
CA ASN A 123 -16.31 -11.09 31.35
C ASN A 123 -16.82 -10.71 29.94
N ALA A 124 -18.05 -10.20 29.86
CA ALA A 124 -18.69 -9.94 28.59
C ALA A 124 -19.70 -8.81 28.70
N GLN A 125 -19.80 -8.01 27.63
CA GLN A 125 -20.88 -7.08 27.39
C GLN A 125 -21.60 -7.50 26.10
N ARG A 126 -22.91 -7.81 26.19
CA ARG A 126 -23.70 -8.30 25.05
C ARG A 126 -24.88 -7.39 24.77
N TYR A 127 -25.25 -7.27 23.51
CA TYR A 127 -26.37 -6.46 23.05
C TYR A 127 -27.42 -7.35 22.39
N PHE A 128 -28.69 -7.02 22.63
CA PHE A 128 -29.81 -7.71 21.98
C PHE A 128 -30.85 -6.72 21.49
N ASN A 129 -31.53 -7.11 20.42
CA ASN A 129 -32.73 -6.40 19.97
C ASN A 129 -33.92 -6.71 20.88
N LYS A 130 -35.08 -6.14 20.55
CA LYS A 130 -36.32 -6.28 21.31
C LYS A 130 -36.81 -7.73 21.40
N GLU A 131 -36.57 -8.52 20.35
CA GLU A 131 -36.89 -9.95 20.26
C GLU A 131 -35.86 -10.84 20.97
N ARG A 132 -34.89 -10.26 21.68
CA ARG A 132 -33.78 -10.95 22.36
C ARG A 132 -32.83 -11.69 21.41
N GLN A 133 -32.75 -11.27 20.15
CA GLN A 133 -31.75 -11.76 19.21
C GLN A 133 -30.44 -11.00 19.41
N PRO A 134 -29.28 -11.67 19.41
CA PRO A 134 -27.99 -11.01 19.55
C PRO A 134 -27.74 -10.02 18.40
N VAL A 135 -27.32 -8.81 18.76
CA VAL A 135 -26.92 -7.76 17.81
C VAL A 135 -25.58 -7.16 18.20
N SER A 136 -24.96 -6.44 17.27
CA SER A 136 -23.78 -5.62 17.54
C SER A 136 -24.18 -4.38 18.36
N VAL A 137 -23.19 -3.63 18.84
CA VAL A 137 -23.44 -2.31 19.45
C VAL A 137 -24.17 -1.34 18.49
N MET A 138 -24.05 -1.57 17.17
CA MET A 138 -24.73 -0.83 16.12
C MET A 138 -26.11 -1.41 15.77
N GLY A 139 -26.59 -2.41 16.52
CA GLY A 139 -27.91 -3.01 16.32
C GLY A 139 -28.02 -3.92 15.09
N GLU A 140 -26.89 -4.31 14.50
CA GLU A 140 -26.83 -5.22 13.36
C GLU A 140 -26.83 -6.69 13.84
N PRO A 141 -27.45 -7.63 13.12
CA PRO A 141 -27.36 -9.05 13.48
C PRO A 141 -25.91 -9.53 13.58
N LEU A 142 -25.58 -10.26 14.64
CA LEU A 142 -24.24 -10.85 14.80
C LEU A 142 -24.01 -12.01 13.81
N PRO A 143 -22.78 -12.21 13.33
CA PRO A 143 -22.43 -13.44 12.63
C PRO A 143 -22.54 -14.65 13.59
N PRO A 144 -22.73 -15.88 13.07
CA PRO A 144 -22.66 -17.08 13.89
C PRO A 144 -21.30 -17.19 14.59
N ARG A 145 -21.30 -17.43 15.91
CA ARG A 145 -20.05 -17.63 16.66
C ARG A 145 -19.34 -18.91 16.20
N PRO A 146 -18.09 -18.84 15.72
CA PRO A 146 -17.33 -20.02 15.33
C PRO A 146 -17.10 -20.99 16.49
N ALA A 147 -16.94 -22.28 16.19
CA ALA A 147 -16.74 -23.32 17.21
C ALA A 147 -15.41 -23.20 17.98
N SER A 148 -14.39 -22.61 17.35
CA SER A 148 -13.08 -22.32 17.95
C SER A 148 -13.11 -21.17 18.96
N VAL A 149 -14.12 -20.30 18.90
CA VAL A 149 -14.27 -19.15 19.79
C VAL A 149 -14.93 -19.60 21.10
N PRO A 150 -14.40 -19.26 22.29
CA PRO A 150 -14.99 -19.65 23.57
C PRO A 150 -16.42 -19.12 23.79
N ALA A 151 -17.24 -19.83 24.56
CA ALA A 151 -18.63 -19.43 24.84
C ALA A 151 -18.74 -18.09 25.61
N ARG A 152 -17.72 -17.73 26.39
CA ARG A 152 -17.65 -16.46 27.12
C ARG A 152 -17.29 -15.26 26.24
N ALA A 153 -16.87 -15.49 25.00
CA ALA A 153 -16.49 -14.41 24.11
C ALA A 153 -17.73 -13.63 23.63
N HIS A 154 -17.58 -12.32 23.46
CA HIS A 154 -18.61 -11.47 22.88
C HIS A 154 -18.09 -10.75 21.63
N PHE A 155 -19.00 -10.32 20.77
CA PHE A 155 -18.64 -9.69 19.50
C PHE A 155 -18.41 -8.19 19.69
N VAL A 156 -17.30 -7.69 19.16
CA VAL A 156 -16.94 -6.27 19.12
C VAL A 156 -16.97 -5.80 17.68
N HIS A 157 -17.78 -4.79 17.41
CA HIS A 157 -17.94 -4.22 16.07
C HIS A 157 -16.71 -3.41 15.66
N SER A 158 -16.38 -3.44 14.36
CA SER A 158 -15.24 -2.73 13.77
C SER A 158 -15.09 -1.26 14.20
N SER A 159 -16.19 -0.54 14.44
CA SER A 159 -16.19 0.86 14.91
C SER A 159 -15.54 1.06 16.28
N LEU A 160 -15.48 0.02 17.11
CA LEU A 160 -14.88 0.04 18.45
C LEU A 160 -13.47 -0.54 18.48
N THR A 161 -12.96 -1.04 17.35
CA THR A 161 -11.64 -1.69 17.26
C THR A 161 -10.61 -0.76 16.63
N HIS A 162 -9.38 -0.80 17.11
CA HIS A 162 -8.28 0.02 16.58
C HIS A 162 -7.89 -0.37 15.14
N ASN A 163 -8.11 -1.63 14.75
CA ASN A 163 -7.79 -2.16 13.42
C ASN A 163 -8.97 -2.09 12.43
N ARG A 164 -10.11 -1.49 12.84
CA ARG A 164 -11.35 -1.39 12.03
C ARG A 164 -11.85 -2.74 11.51
N LYS A 165 -11.62 -3.84 12.24
CA LYS A 165 -12.13 -5.16 11.92
C LYS A 165 -12.96 -5.67 13.09
N SER A 166 -14.16 -6.14 12.81
CA SER A 166 -14.97 -6.77 13.85
C SER A 166 -14.31 -8.07 14.31
N CYS A 167 -14.44 -8.38 15.60
CA CYS A 167 -13.79 -9.54 16.20
C CYS A 167 -14.62 -10.11 17.35
N TRP A 168 -14.32 -11.35 17.74
CA TRP A 168 -14.77 -11.93 19.00
C TRP A 168 -13.71 -11.68 20.05
N VAL A 169 -14.10 -11.27 21.26
CA VAL A 169 -13.16 -11.00 22.35
C VAL A 169 -13.56 -11.74 23.62
N ALA A 170 -12.57 -12.22 24.37
CA ALA A 170 -12.76 -12.79 25.70
C ALA A 170 -11.71 -12.23 26.66
N GLY A 171 -12.14 -11.52 27.69
CA GLY A 171 -11.26 -10.96 28.72
C GLY A 171 -12.07 -10.44 29.90
N GLN A 172 -11.38 -10.10 30.99
CA GLN A 172 -12.01 -9.51 32.16
C GLN A 172 -11.91 -7.99 32.10
N ILE A 173 -13.00 -7.31 32.44
CA ILE A 173 -13.07 -5.85 32.46
C ILE A 173 -13.37 -5.40 33.88
N ASN A 174 -12.53 -4.51 34.41
CA ASN A 174 -12.83 -3.82 35.65
C ASN A 174 -13.91 -2.77 35.37
N GLY A 175 -15.13 -3.02 35.82
CA GLY A 175 -16.30 -2.20 35.56
C GLY A 175 -16.26 -0.80 36.18
N SER A 176 -15.38 -0.54 37.16
CA SER A 176 -15.20 0.82 37.68
C SER A 176 -14.36 1.71 36.75
N THR A 177 -13.48 1.10 35.95
CA THR A 177 -12.57 1.82 35.04
C THR A 177 -12.86 1.60 33.55
N GLY A 178 -13.63 0.56 33.21
CA GLY A 178 -13.86 0.11 31.84
C GLY A 178 -12.62 -0.50 31.17
N LYS A 179 -11.58 -0.85 31.93
CA LYS A 179 -10.31 -1.36 31.39
C LYS A 179 -10.18 -2.86 31.56
N PHE A 180 -9.48 -3.49 30.61
CA PHE A 180 -9.14 -4.91 30.69
C PHE A 180 -8.13 -5.20 31.80
N ILE A 181 -8.27 -6.37 32.41
CA ILE A 181 -7.38 -6.95 33.42
C ILE A 181 -7.08 -8.39 33.06
N ASP A 182 -5.91 -8.88 33.51
CA ASP A 182 -5.46 -10.26 33.35
C ASP A 182 -5.53 -10.77 31.89
N ASP A 183 -6.00 -11.99 31.64
CA ASP A 183 -5.97 -12.61 30.32
C ASP A 183 -7.02 -12.05 29.37
N TYR A 184 -6.58 -11.76 28.14
CA TYR A 184 -7.39 -11.24 27.06
C TYR A 184 -7.06 -11.92 25.73
N GLU A 185 -8.08 -12.29 24.96
CA GLU A 185 -7.94 -12.96 23.67
C GLU A 185 -8.91 -12.38 22.62
N GLU A 186 -8.46 -12.30 21.37
CA GLU A 186 -9.25 -11.85 20.20
C GLU A 186 -9.21 -12.90 19.08
N TRP A 187 -10.35 -13.09 18.41
CA TRP A 187 -10.50 -13.91 17.20
C TRP A 187 -11.17 -13.12 16.08
N ASP A 188 -10.81 -13.39 14.83
CA ASP A 188 -11.54 -12.85 13.68
C ASP A 188 -12.96 -13.45 13.55
N GLU A 189 -13.75 -12.96 12.58
CA GLU A 189 -15.13 -13.44 12.36
C GLU A 189 -15.22 -14.93 12.01
N LEU A 190 -14.13 -15.53 11.48
CA LEU A 190 -14.03 -16.94 11.14
C LEU A 190 -13.56 -17.81 12.31
N GLY A 191 -13.09 -17.18 13.38
CA GLY A 191 -12.66 -17.84 14.61
C GLY A 191 -11.18 -18.18 14.66
N ASN A 192 -10.36 -17.56 13.82
CA ASN A 192 -8.91 -17.65 13.91
C ASN A 192 -8.42 -16.73 15.03
N LEU A 193 -7.57 -17.23 15.91
CA LEU A 193 -6.95 -16.41 16.96
C LEU A 193 -6.04 -15.36 16.31
N ILE A 194 -6.21 -14.09 16.67
CA ILE A 194 -5.42 -12.97 16.13
C ILE A 194 -4.53 -12.33 17.19
N VAL A 195 -4.99 -12.24 18.45
CA VAL A 195 -4.26 -11.58 19.54
C VAL A 195 -4.49 -12.32 20.86
N LYS A 196 -3.43 -12.40 21.67
CA LYS A 196 -3.50 -12.63 23.12
C LYS A 196 -2.79 -11.51 23.85
N ARG A 197 -3.36 -11.03 24.96
CA ARG A 197 -2.72 -10.06 25.85
C ARG A 197 -2.84 -10.53 27.30
N VAL A 198 -1.88 -10.11 28.12
CA VAL A 198 -1.95 -10.19 29.58
C VAL A 198 -1.87 -8.77 30.11
N TYR A 199 -2.89 -8.33 30.83
CA TYR A 199 -2.96 -7.02 31.46
C TYR A 199 -2.57 -7.11 32.93
N HIS A 200 -1.88 -6.08 33.42
CA HIS A 200 -1.63 -5.94 34.84
C HIS A 200 -2.95 -5.62 35.56
N HIS A 201 -3.30 -6.42 36.55
CA HIS A 201 -4.57 -6.35 37.27
C HIS A 201 -4.93 -4.95 37.81
N THR A 202 -3.99 -4.22 38.41
CA THR A 202 -4.26 -2.87 38.98
C THR A 202 -3.87 -1.68 38.12
N THR A 203 -2.78 -1.73 37.34
CA THR A 203 -2.34 -0.59 36.51
C THR A 203 -2.99 -0.59 35.13
N PHE A 204 -3.62 -1.70 34.73
CA PHE A 204 -4.26 -1.92 33.44
C PHE A 204 -3.30 -1.83 32.24
N GLN A 205 -1.98 -1.88 32.51
CA GLN A 205 -0.96 -1.87 31.47
C GLN A 205 -0.83 -3.25 30.85
N VAL A 206 -0.59 -3.32 29.55
CA VAL A 206 -0.29 -4.59 28.87
C VAL A 206 1.09 -5.06 29.32
N LEU A 207 1.17 -6.25 29.91
CA LEU A 207 2.41 -6.92 30.31
C LEU A 207 2.97 -7.76 29.15
N GLU A 208 2.08 -8.48 28.47
CA GLU A 208 2.43 -9.33 27.34
C GLU A 208 1.41 -9.14 26.21
N GLU A 209 1.88 -9.14 24.98
CA GLU A 209 1.04 -9.21 23.78
C GLU A 209 1.64 -10.23 22.81
N HIS A 210 0.79 -11.11 22.26
CA HIS A 210 1.15 -12.05 21.23
C HIS A 210 0.20 -11.91 20.06
N GLN A 211 0.75 -11.76 18.86
CA GLN A 211 -0.03 -11.65 17.64
C GLN A 211 0.15 -12.90 16.77
N TYR A 212 -0.93 -13.29 16.11
CA TYR A 212 -1.05 -14.54 15.38
C TYR A 212 -1.45 -14.30 13.92
N ARG A 213 -0.88 -15.10 13.02
CA ARG A 213 -1.20 -15.14 11.59
C ARG A 213 -1.19 -16.61 11.18
N ASN A 214 -2.20 -17.07 10.44
CA ASN A 214 -2.33 -18.46 10.03
C ASN A 214 -2.20 -19.44 11.22
N GLU A 215 -2.84 -19.09 12.34
CA GLU A 215 -2.79 -19.84 13.61
C GLU A 215 -1.40 -19.94 14.28
N GLN A 216 -0.37 -19.34 13.69
CA GLN A 216 0.99 -19.32 14.24
C GLN A 216 1.32 -17.95 14.83
N ARG A 217 2.05 -17.96 15.95
CA ARG A 217 2.53 -16.72 16.58
C ARG A 217 3.61 -16.11 15.69
N TYR A 218 3.40 -14.90 15.20
CA TYR A 218 4.39 -14.20 14.36
C TYR A 218 5.10 -13.07 15.12
N GLN A 219 4.47 -12.54 16.19
CA GLN A 219 5.06 -11.50 17.05
C GLN A 219 4.71 -11.73 18.53
N SER A 220 5.63 -11.37 19.40
CA SER A 220 5.45 -11.27 20.85
C SER A 220 6.06 -9.96 21.35
N ILE A 221 5.39 -9.28 22.28
CA ILE A 221 5.88 -8.08 22.97
C ILE A 221 5.74 -8.34 24.47
N ILE A 222 6.83 -8.22 25.21
CA ILE A 222 6.86 -8.39 26.66
C ILE A 222 7.38 -7.08 27.26
N ASN A 223 6.57 -6.46 28.12
CA ASN A 223 6.92 -5.24 28.86
C ASN A 223 7.50 -5.63 30.22
N GLY A 224 8.78 -5.34 30.41
CA GLY A 224 9.51 -5.58 31.66
C GLY A 224 9.35 -4.44 32.66
N PRO A 225 10.16 -4.44 33.75
CA PRO A 225 10.15 -3.38 34.74
C PRO A 225 10.60 -2.05 34.13
N GLY A 226 9.91 -0.96 34.48
CA GLY A 226 10.26 0.39 34.00
C GLY A 226 9.84 0.60 32.55
N ASP A 227 10.80 0.90 31.69
CA ASP A 227 10.65 1.21 30.27
C ASP A 227 11.17 0.10 29.34
N GLN A 228 11.44 -1.08 29.91
CA GLN A 228 12.04 -2.18 29.17
C GLN A 228 10.99 -2.91 28.33
N THR A 229 11.29 -3.16 27.06
CA THR A 229 10.43 -3.94 26.18
C THR A 229 11.28 -4.98 25.44
N LEU A 230 10.77 -6.20 25.32
CA LEU A 230 11.30 -7.25 24.47
C LEU A 230 10.26 -7.61 23.41
N THR A 231 10.52 -7.22 22.17
CA THR A 231 9.75 -7.67 21.01
C THR A 231 10.45 -8.86 20.37
N SER A 232 9.73 -9.92 20.05
CA SER A 232 10.23 -11.09 19.32
C SER A 232 9.39 -11.31 18.08
N TYR A 233 10.02 -11.51 16.94
CA TYR A 233 9.41 -11.93 15.68
C TYR A 233 9.77 -13.38 15.41
N PHE A 234 8.85 -14.14 14.82
CA PHE A 234 9.00 -15.58 14.60
C PHE A 234 8.98 -15.93 13.12
N TYR A 235 9.55 -17.07 12.76
CA TYR A 235 9.39 -17.63 11.42
C TYR A 235 7.96 -18.15 11.21
N GLU A 236 7.30 -17.74 10.12
CA GLU A 236 5.88 -18.06 9.84
C GLU A 236 5.61 -19.53 9.46
N ASN A 237 6.64 -20.34 9.22
CA ASN A 237 6.52 -21.70 8.68
C ASN A 237 7.21 -22.77 9.53
N ILE A 238 7.50 -22.49 10.80
CA ILE A 238 8.25 -23.40 11.67
C ILE A 238 7.45 -23.71 12.94
N THR A 239 7.24 -25.00 13.19
CA THR A 239 6.55 -25.52 14.37
C THR A 239 7.47 -26.49 15.13
N PRO A 240 7.76 -26.27 16.44
CA PRO A 240 7.29 -25.15 17.27
C PRO A 240 7.86 -23.79 16.83
N PRO A 241 7.25 -22.66 17.23
CA PRO A 241 7.70 -21.33 16.81
C PRO A 241 9.18 -21.09 17.14
N VAL A 242 9.94 -20.69 16.12
CA VAL A 242 11.35 -20.31 16.26
C VAL A 242 11.47 -18.80 16.10
N VAL A 243 12.17 -18.17 17.04
CA VAL A 243 12.44 -16.73 17.00
C VAL A 243 13.34 -16.43 15.81
N LYS A 244 12.95 -15.46 15.00
CA LYS A 244 13.69 -14.91 13.86
C LYS A 244 14.53 -13.71 14.28
N GLU A 245 13.94 -12.84 15.09
CA GLU A 245 14.54 -11.59 15.53
C GLU A 245 14.00 -11.22 16.91
N THR A 246 14.85 -10.66 17.77
CA THR A 246 14.40 -9.96 18.98
C THR A 246 14.88 -8.52 19.00
N ILE A 247 14.04 -7.62 19.48
CA ILE A 247 14.35 -6.23 19.76
C ILE A 247 14.18 -6.01 21.26
N ARG A 248 15.29 -5.81 21.95
CA ARG A 248 15.30 -5.38 23.35
C ARG A 248 15.51 -3.89 23.41
N ALA A 249 14.56 -3.15 23.97
CA ALA A 249 14.67 -1.72 24.21
C ALA A 249 14.72 -1.43 25.71
N VAL A 250 15.60 -0.52 26.12
CA VAL A 250 15.72 -0.02 27.50
C VAL A 250 16.01 1.49 27.48
N ASN A 251 15.89 2.16 28.62
CA ASN A 251 16.20 3.60 28.77
C ASN A 251 15.39 4.45 27.78
N GLU A 252 14.06 4.30 27.80
CA GLU A 252 13.10 5.04 26.99
C GLU A 252 13.36 4.89 25.48
N ASN A 253 13.69 3.66 25.05
CA ASN A 253 14.12 3.33 23.68
C ASN A 253 15.42 3.99 23.22
N LYS A 254 16.21 4.59 24.12
CA LYS A 254 17.53 5.17 23.78
C LYS A 254 18.59 4.10 23.61
N ASP A 255 18.41 2.91 24.16
CA ASP A 255 19.29 1.77 23.97
C ASP A 255 18.48 0.58 23.42
N ARG A 256 18.75 0.21 22.17
CA ARG A 256 18.04 -0.85 21.44
C ARG A 256 19.03 -1.89 20.95
N THR A 257 18.79 -3.14 21.31
CA THR A 257 19.55 -4.30 20.83
C THR A 257 18.65 -5.18 19.96
N TYR A 258 19.03 -5.32 18.69
CA TYR A 258 18.45 -6.23 17.72
C TYR A 258 19.30 -7.50 17.70
N THR A 259 18.68 -8.67 17.78
CA THR A 259 19.38 -9.96 17.71
C THR A 259 18.69 -10.83 16.68
N PHE A 260 19.47 -11.39 15.77
CA PHE A 260 18.97 -12.18 14.64
C PHE A 260 19.34 -13.65 14.82
N PHE A 261 18.43 -14.54 14.39
CA PHE A 261 18.55 -15.97 14.61
C PHE A 261 18.26 -16.74 13.32
N ASP A 262 18.92 -17.88 13.15
CA ASP A 262 18.61 -18.80 12.06
C ASP A 262 17.32 -19.60 12.32
N GLN A 263 16.91 -20.42 11.35
CA GLN A 263 15.72 -21.27 11.45
C GLN A 263 15.82 -22.37 12.53
N THR A 264 16.99 -22.57 13.13
CA THR A 264 17.19 -23.49 14.28
C THR A 264 17.11 -22.77 15.62
N GLY A 265 16.99 -21.44 15.62
CA GLY A 265 17.02 -20.59 16.82
C GLY A 265 18.43 -20.26 17.30
N LYS A 266 19.47 -20.55 16.51
CA LYS A 266 20.84 -20.17 16.84
C LYS A 266 21.05 -18.70 16.49
N GLN A 267 21.59 -17.94 17.43
CA GLN A 267 21.95 -16.54 17.21
C GLN A 267 23.00 -16.43 16.09
N LEU A 268 22.73 -15.54 15.14
CA LEU A 268 23.62 -15.21 14.03
C LEU A 268 24.50 -14.01 14.39
N TYR A 269 23.87 -12.89 14.72
CA TYR A 269 24.54 -11.66 15.13
C TYR A 269 23.60 -10.73 15.91
N SER A 270 24.16 -9.69 16.52
CA SER A 270 23.41 -8.62 17.19
C SER A 270 23.86 -7.23 16.72
N LEU A 271 22.92 -6.28 16.74
CA LEU A 271 23.12 -4.87 16.50
C LEU A 271 22.59 -4.08 17.68
N ARG A 272 23.43 -3.30 18.35
CA ARG A 272 23.01 -2.42 19.45
C ARG A 272 23.20 -0.96 19.05
N ILE A 273 22.18 -0.13 19.27
CA ILE A 273 22.21 1.31 19.06
C ILE A 273 21.95 1.98 20.40
N GLU A 274 22.87 2.85 20.82
CA GLU A 274 22.86 3.51 22.11
C GLU A 274 22.93 5.03 21.90
N LYS A 275 21.86 5.74 22.24
CA LYS A 275 21.80 7.20 22.29
C LYS A 275 22.18 7.66 23.69
N ILE A 276 23.40 8.19 23.81
CA ILE A 276 23.93 8.73 25.07
C ILE A 276 23.30 10.12 25.35
N GLY A 277 23.07 10.89 24.29
CA GLY A 277 22.35 12.16 24.33
C GLY A 277 21.71 12.45 22.96
N GLU A 278 21.09 13.62 22.80
CA GLU A 278 20.47 13.99 21.50
C GLU A 278 21.49 14.03 20.35
N GLN A 279 22.74 14.37 20.66
CA GLN A 279 23.82 14.56 19.70
C GLN A 279 24.95 13.52 19.81
N HIS A 280 24.79 12.49 20.65
CA HIS A 280 25.79 11.44 20.86
C HIS A 280 25.17 10.06 20.69
N THR A 281 25.57 9.34 19.64
CA THR A 281 25.08 8.01 19.31
C THR A 281 26.24 7.04 19.08
N LYS A 282 26.10 5.83 19.62
CA LYS A 282 26.98 4.70 19.38
C LYS A 282 26.21 3.56 18.73
N ARG A 283 26.91 2.76 17.93
CA ARG A 283 26.40 1.52 17.35
C ARG A 283 27.43 0.41 17.50
N TYR A 284 26.95 -0.77 17.82
CA TYR A 284 27.74 -1.96 18.05
C TYR A 284 27.23 -3.11 17.18
N TYR A 285 28.15 -3.91 16.64
CA TYR A 285 27.87 -5.16 15.94
C TYR A 285 28.54 -6.31 16.70
N ASN A 286 27.75 -7.27 17.19
CA ASN A 286 28.22 -8.33 18.10
C ASN A 286 28.98 -7.78 19.31
N ASP A 287 28.42 -6.74 19.93
CA ASP A 287 29.00 -6.01 21.08
C ASP A 287 30.35 -5.32 20.81
N ILE A 288 30.79 -5.26 19.55
CA ILE A 288 31.97 -4.50 19.12
C ILE A 288 31.52 -3.15 18.57
N LEU A 289 32.10 -2.05 19.06
CA LEU A 289 31.79 -0.69 18.60
C LEU A 289 32.12 -0.57 17.10
N SER A 290 31.11 -0.33 16.27
CA SER A 290 31.27 -0.17 14.81
C SER A 290 31.20 1.30 14.39
N TYR A 291 30.50 2.13 15.17
CA TYR A 291 30.30 3.54 14.88
C TYR A 291 30.07 4.38 16.13
N GLU A 292 30.59 5.60 16.10
CA GLU A 292 30.32 6.65 17.07
C GLU A 292 30.22 8.01 16.40
N SER A 293 29.16 8.74 16.72
CA SER A 293 29.05 10.17 16.41
C SER A 293 28.82 10.96 17.68
N ASP A 294 29.72 11.90 17.96
CA ASP A 294 29.60 12.89 19.01
C ASP A 294 29.64 14.28 18.37
N LEU A 295 28.47 14.93 18.36
CA LEU A 295 28.27 16.28 17.84
C LEU A 295 28.08 17.29 18.97
N THR A 296 28.51 16.95 20.20
CA THR A 296 28.42 17.86 21.33
C THR A 296 29.45 18.99 21.19
N GLY A 297 28.94 20.23 21.03
CA GLY A 297 29.76 21.43 20.86
C GLY A 297 30.03 21.80 19.39
N ASP A 298 31.13 22.52 19.15
CA ASP A 298 31.43 23.08 17.82
C ASP A 298 32.14 22.10 16.87
N LYS A 299 32.70 21.00 17.39
CA LYS A 299 33.48 20.02 16.62
C LYS A 299 32.63 18.82 16.24
N ILE A 300 32.77 18.37 15.00
CA ILE A 300 32.15 17.16 14.47
C ILE A 300 33.11 15.99 14.70
N ASN A 301 32.76 15.06 15.59
CA ASN A 301 33.52 13.83 15.80
C ASN A 301 32.70 12.63 15.32
N VAL A 302 33.05 12.09 14.15
CA VAL A 302 32.37 10.91 13.60
C VAL A 302 33.40 9.88 13.17
N HIS A 303 33.26 8.67 13.70
CA HIS A 303 34.18 7.56 13.45
C HIS A 303 33.41 6.26 13.19
N TYR A 304 33.95 5.48 12.27
CA TYR A 304 33.59 4.09 12.04
C TYR A 304 34.82 3.24 12.33
N TYR A 305 34.63 2.09 12.95
CA TYR A 305 35.73 1.29 13.49
C TYR A 305 35.81 -0.10 12.86
N TYR A 306 37.02 -0.64 12.78
CA TYR A 306 37.27 -2.05 12.55
C TYR A 306 37.00 -2.89 13.82
N PRO A 307 36.90 -4.22 13.71
CA PRO A 307 36.67 -5.09 14.87
C PRO A 307 37.71 -5.00 15.99
N ASP A 308 38.93 -4.59 15.66
CA ASP A 308 40.02 -4.39 16.62
C ASP A 308 39.99 -3.03 17.32
N GLY A 309 39.00 -2.19 17.01
CA GLY A 309 38.83 -0.84 17.54
C GLY A 309 39.64 0.25 16.81
N SER A 310 40.40 -0.09 15.78
CA SER A 310 41.08 0.91 14.96
C SER A 310 40.10 1.68 14.08
N VAL A 311 40.39 2.95 13.79
CA VAL A 311 39.53 3.80 12.97
C VAL A 311 39.60 3.36 11.51
N MET A 312 38.43 3.10 10.92
CA MET A 312 38.23 2.75 9.51
C MET A 312 37.80 3.95 8.68
N ILE A 313 36.83 4.73 9.16
CA ILE A 313 36.38 5.97 8.51
C ILE A 313 36.37 7.07 9.56
N ALA A 314 36.91 8.24 9.22
CA ALA A 314 36.87 9.42 10.08
C ALA A 314 36.41 10.64 9.29
N TYR A 315 35.68 11.52 9.98
CA TYR A 315 35.41 12.86 9.47
C TYR A 315 36.44 13.86 9.99
N VAL A 316 36.97 14.70 9.11
CA VAL A 316 37.92 15.77 9.46
C VAL A 316 37.40 17.11 8.94
N SER A 317 37.05 18.02 9.85
CA SER A 317 36.67 19.39 9.51
C SER A 317 37.88 20.26 9.16
N ASN A 318 37.71 21.19 8.22
CA ASN A 318 38.73 22.16 7.82
C ASN A 318 38.51 23.56 8.45
N ASP A 319 37.60 23.70 9.43
CA ASP A 319 37.29 24.96 10.13
C ASP A 319 36.85 26.14 9.22
N ASN A 320 36.40 25.84 8.00
CA ASN A 320 35.97 26.83 7.00
C ASN A 320 34.64 26.45 6.32
N ASP A 321 33.77 25.75 7.05
CA ASP A 321 32.52 25.17 6.55
C ASP A 321 32.72 24.14 5.41
N SER A 322 33.93 23.58 5.31
CA SER A 322 34.26 22.40 4.49
C SER A 322 34.97 21.34 5.34
N GLY A 323 34.97 20.11 4.86
CA GLY A 323 35.68 19.00 5.51
C GLY A 323 35.96 17.87 4.54
N ARG A 324 36.34 16.73 5.09
CA ARG A 324 36.55 15.52 4.30
C ARG A 324 36.31 14.27 5.13
N TRP A 325 35.85 13.23 4.46
CA TRP A 325 35.87 11.88 4.97
C TRP A 325 37.16 11.19 4.55
N GLU A 326 37.81 10.54 5.50
CA GLU A 326 39.03 9.76 5.28
C GLU A 326 38.71 8.28 5.51
N TYR A 327 39.08 7.41 4.57
CA TYR A 327 39.05 5.95 4.75
C TYR A 327 40.47 5.45 4.99
N HIS A 328 40.63 4.70 6.08
CA HIS A 328 41.92 4.25 6.58
C HIS A 328 42.09 2.74 6.37
N GLU A 329 43.23 2.32 5.82
CA GLU A 329 43.67 0.92 5.82
C GLU A 329 45.01 0.83 6.55
N ASN A 330 45.12 -0.07 7.53
CA ASN A 330 46.32 -0.22 8.36
C ASN A 330 46.80 1.11 9.00
N GLY A 331 45.86 1.95 9.44
CA GLY A 331 46.13 3.24 10.07
C GLY A 331 46.57 4.37 9.12
N LYS A 332 46.52 4.16 7.80
CA LYS A 332 46.86 5.17 6.78
C LYS A 332 45.65 5.53 5.95
N VAL A 333 45.47 6.83 5.68
CA VAL A 333 44.45 7.31 4.74
C VAL A 333 44.76 6.78 3.35
N VAL A 334 43.81 6.07 2.74
CA VAL A 334 43.94 5.53 1.37
C VAL A 334 42.92 6.12 0.39
N LEU A 335 41.78 6.64 0.88
CA LEU A 335 40.77 7.32 0.06
C LEU A 335 40.22 8.53 0.83
N THR A 336 39.82 9.56 0.08
CA THR A 336 39.30 10.82 0.66
C THR A 336 38.08 11.30 -0.12
N ILE A 337 37.00 11.65 0.59
CA ILE A 337 35.82 12.28 0.00
C ILE A 337 35.74 13.72 0.50
N VAL A 338 35.75 14.69 -0.41
CA VAL A 338 35.67 16.12 -0.06
C VAL A 338 34.22 16.53 0.21
N VAL A 339 34.00 17.36 1.23
CA VAL A 339 32.70 17.90 1.61
C VAL A 339 32.79 19.44 1.61
N ASP A 340 32.06 20.09 0.71
CA ASP A 340 32.16 21.54 0.48
C ASP A 340 31.21 22.40 1.36
N ASP A 341 30.29 21.77 2.11
CA ASP A 341 29.25 22.43 2.94
C ASP A 341 29.02 21.60 4.23
N GLU A 342 29.76 21.93 5.29
CA GLU A 342 29.62 21.28 6.61
C GLU A 342 28.32 21.67 7.34
N GLY A 343 27.75 22.83 7.01
CA GLY A 343 26.47 23.29 7.53
C GLY A 343 25.34 22.31 7.24
N LYS A 344 25.33 21.66 6.07
CA LYS A 344 24.42 20.55 5.76
C LYS A 344 24.68 19.28 6.58
N PHE A 345 25.89 19.13 7.12
CA PHE A 345 26.37 17.94 7.84
C PHE A 345 25.88 17.85 9.30
N LYS A 346 25.60 18.99 9.95
CA LYS A 346 25.13 19.06 11.35
C LYS A 346 23.67 18.58 11.56
N LYS A 347 23.00 18.07 10.53
CA LYS A 347 21.69 17.41 10.65
C LYS A 347 21.93 15.90 10.77
N ASP A 348 21.48 15.27 11.86
CA ASP A 348 21.79 13.87 12.28
C ASP A 348 21.86 12.80 11.17
N ALA A 349 21.05 12.92 10.12
CA ALA A 349 21.04 11.97 9.00
C ALA A 349 22.36 11.94 8.18
N ALA A 350 23.16 13.00 8.19
CA ALA A 350 24.41 13.06 7.42
C ALA A 350 25.60 12.37 8.13
N CYS A 351 25.59 12.27 9.46
CA CYS A 351 26.68 11.65 10.22
C CYS A 351 26.67 10.11 10.12
N SER A 352 25.50 9.53 9.85
CA SER A 352 25.31 8.10 9.58
C SER A 352 25.43 7.73 8.09
N ALA A 353 26.08 8.58 7.27
CA ALA A 353 26.14 8.46 5.80
C ALA A 353 26.60 7.09 5.27
N PHE A 354 27.41 6.35 6.03
CA PHE A 354 27.90 5.04 5.63
C PHE A 354 27.33 3.90 6.47
N LEU A 355 26.36 4.16 7.36
CA LEU A 355 25.67 3.11 8.09
C LEU A 355 24.56 2.53 7.25
N THR A 356 24.53 1.20 7.14
CA THR A 356 23.34 0.51 6.64
C THR A 356 22.20 0.67 7.65
N PRO A 357 21.01 1.13 7.22
CA PRO A 357 19.82 1.19 8.07
C PRO A 357 19.57 -0.14 8.77
N TYR A 358 19.20 -0.11 10.05
CA TYR A 358 18.94 -1.35 10.80
C TYR A 358 17.84 -2.20 10.16
N ALA A 359 16.87 -1.57 9.47
CA ALA A 359 15.77 -2.26 8.79
C ALA A 359 16.24 -3.14 7.62
N ASP A 360 17.44 -2.91 7.11
CA ASP A 360 18.03 -3.69 6.01
C ASP A 360 18.77 -4.94 6.52
N PHE A 361 18.95 -5.07 7.84
CA PHE A 361 19.52 -6.28 8.43
C PHE A 361 18.45 -7.36 8.57
N THR A 362 18.82 -8.57 8.15
CA THR A 362 17.94 -9.73 8.14
C THR A 362 18.73 -10.98 8.51
N PRO A 363 18.08 -12.09 8.92
CA PRO A 363 18.79 -13.36 9.15
C PRO A 363 19.60 -13.88 7.95
N THR A 364 19.42 -13.32 6.75
CA THR A 364 20.17 -13.65 5.54
C THR A 364 21.32 -12.70 5.23
N THR A 365 21.50 -11.62 6.00
CA THR A 365 22.63 -10.70 5.86
C THR A 365 23.92 -11.43 6.21
N ALA A 366 24.84 -11.54 5.25
CA ALA A 366 26.10 -12.27 5.41
C ALA A 366 27.26 -11.35 5.83
N GLU A 367 27.22 -10.10 5.37
CA GLU A 367 28.21 -9.08 5.63
C GLU A 367 28.03 -8.46 7.02
N THR A 368 29.15 -8.07 7.60
CA THR A 368 29.19 -7.36 8.88
C THR A 368 28.92 -5.87 8.72
N ASP A 369 28.58 -5.19 9.83
CA ASP A 369 28.28 -3.76 9.84
C ASP A 369 29.44 -2.91 9.29
N PHE A 370 30.69 -3.27 9.62
CA PHE A 370 31.89 -2.57 9.15
C PHE A 370 32.23 -2.85 7.67
N GLU A 371 31.98 -4.06 7.17
CA GLU A 371 32.13 -4.36 5.73
C GLU A 371 31.12 -3.57 4.88
N LEU A 372 29.88 -3.48 5.37
CA LEU A 372 28.84 -2.69 4.73
C LEU A 372 29.20 -1.20 4.73
N SER A 373 29.70 -0.66 5.85
CA SER A 373 30.16 0.74 5.91
C SER A 373 31.37 1.02 5.01
N ALA A 374 32.34 0.11 4.94
CA ALA A 374 33.46 0.24 4.01
C ALA A 374 32.99 0.25 2.55
N THR A 375 32.03 -0.62 2.21
CA THR A 375 31.43 -0.70 0.88
C THR A 375 30.67 0.58 0.53
N ALA A 376 29.87 1.11 1.47
CA ALA A 376 29.14 2.36 1.31
C ALA A 376 30.09 3.54 1.07
N PHE A 377 31.18 3.65 1.83
CA PHE A 377 32.22 4.67 1.61
C PHE A 377 32.83 4.55 0.21
N LYS A 378 33.30 3.36 -0.17
CA LYS A 378 33.95 3.13 -1.47
C LYS A 378 33.01 3.45 -2.63
N LYS A 379 31.72 3.15 -2.50
CA LYS A 379 30.69 3.53 -3.46
C LYS A 379 30.55 5.06 -3.57
N GLN A 380 30.49 5.77 -2.44
CA GLN A 380 30.38 7.23 -2.44
C GLN A 380 31.64 7.92 -3.01
N HIS A 381 32.83 7.42 -2.68
CA HIS A 381 34.08 7.90 -3.26
C HIS A 381 34.09 7.75 -4.78
N ALA A 382 33.70 6.58 -5.29
CA ALA A 382 33.62 6.34 -6.72
C ALA A 382 32.62 7.28 -7.41
N VAL A 383 31.51 7.67 -6.75
CA VAL A 383 30.58 8.68 -7.26
C VAL A 383 31.25 10.06 -7.36
N GLN A 384 31.96 10.51 -6.33
CA GLN A 384 32.65 11.80 -6.38
C GLN A 384 33.74 11.85 -7.46
N GLU A 385 34.55 10.79 -7.61
CA GLU A 385 35.53 10.70 -8.70
C GLU A 385 34.87 10.81 -10.07
N LYS A 386 33.71 10.17 -10.25
CA LYS A 386 32.94 10.25 -11.49
C LYS A 386 32.45 11.68 -11.75
N GLU A 387 31.91 12.37 -10.74
CA GLU A 387 31.46 13.76 -10.88
C GLU A 387 32.61 14.72 -11.24
N GLN A 388 33.78 14.54 -10.62
CA GLN A 388 34.97 15.33 -10.97
C GLN A 388 35.42 15.09 -12.41
N ARG A 389 35.38 13.82 -12.87
CA ARG A 389 35.68 13.48 -14.26
C ARG A 389 34.68 14.12 -15.24
N LEU A 390 33.39 14.16 -14.90
CA LEU A 390 32.36 14.82 -15.71
C LEU A 390 32.64 16.32 -15.86
N ALA A 391 32.95 17.00 -14.75
CA ALA A 391 33.24 18.43 -14.74
C ALA A 391 34.52 18.80 -15.54
N ALA A 392 35.47 17.88 -15.67
CA ALA A 392 36.73 18.10 -16.38
C ALA A 392 36.66 17.90 -17.91
N LEU A 393 35.53 17.43 -18.46
CA LEU A 393 35.41 17.15 -19.89
C LEU A 393 35.41 18.43 -20.72
N PRO A 394 36.22 18.52 -21.80
CA PRO A 394 36.15 19.65 -22.71
C PRO A 394 34.80 19.64 -23.45
N VAL A 395 34.19 20.81 -23.61
CA VAL A 395 32.95 20.97 -24.40
C VAL A 395 33.30 21.30 -25.85
N PRO A 396 32.93 20.47 -26.84
CA PRO A 396 33.17 20.79 -28.25
C PRO A 396 32.41 22.06 -28.68
N ALA A 397 33.03 22.90 -29.51
CA ALA A 397 32.47 24.21 -29.89
C ALA A 397 31.08 24.14 -30.56
N PHE A 398 30.80 23.10 -31.34
CA PHE A 398 29.47 22.91 -31.95
C PHE A 398 28.40 22.61 -30.89
N LEU A 399 28.75 21.85 -29.85
CA LEU A 399 27.84 21.50 -28.77
C LEU A 399 27.63 22.69 -27.84
N GLU A 400 28.71 23.39 -27.49
CA GLU A 400 28.65 24.63 -26.71
C GLU A 400 27.71 25.66 -27.35
N LYS A 401 27.73 25.78 -28.68
CA LYS A 401 26.82 26.65 -29.43
C LYS A 401 25.35 26.26 -29.29
N GLU A 402 25.02 24.96 -29.23
CA GLU A 402 23.63 24.53 -29.00
C GLU A 402 23.23 24.70 -27.53
N LEU A 403 24.12 24.36 -26.59
CA LEU A 403 23.89 24.49 -25.14
C LEU A 403 23.58 25.94 -24.74
N LYS A 404 24.29 26.92 -25.31
CA LYS A 404 24.10 28.36 -25.05
C LYS A 404 22.78 28.95 -25.58
N LYS A 405 21.99 28.20 -26.33
CA LYS A 405 20.67 28.67 -26.81
C LYS A 405 19.57 28.51 -25.77
N ILE A 406 19.88 27.91 -24.63
CA ILE A 406 18.93 27.49 -23.62
C ILE A 406 19.35 28.08 -22.28
N GLU A 407 18.44 28.82 -21.64
CA GLU A 407 18.59 29.27 -20.25
C GLU A 407 18.25 28.12 -19.32
N TRP A 408 19.25 27.31 -18.98
CA TRP A 408 19.10 26.02 -18.30
C TRP A 408 18.48 26.11 -16.89
N THR A 409 18.69 27.21 -16.19
CA THR A 409 18.10 27.46 -14.86
C THR A 409 16.59 27.72 -14.90
N GLU A 410 16.04 28.03 -16.07
CA GLU A 410 14.60 28.29 -16.28
C GLU A 410 13.89 27.12 -16.96
N VAL A 411 14.61 26.03 -17.28
CA VAL A 411 14.03 24.86 -17.92
C VAL A 411 13.26 24.04 -16.89
N ASP A 412 12.02 23.72 -17.23
CA ASP A 412 11.21 22.76 -16.49
C ASP A 412 11.84 21.34 -16.58
N VAL A 413 12.15 20.77 -15.43
CA VAL A 413 12.81 19.47 -15.20
C VAL A 413 12.10 18.72 -14.08
N ALA A 414 12.37 17.42 -13.98
CA ALA A 414 11.75 16.57 -12.98
C ALA A 414 12.25 16.79 -11.54
N MET A 415 13.57 16.90 -11.33
CA MET A 415 14.15 16.67 -10.00
C MET A 415 15.04 17.81 -9.50
N TYR A 416 16.29 17.93 -9.98
CA TYR A 416 17.35 18.68 -9.28
C TYR A 416 17.71 20.02 -9.93
N GLY A 417 17.04 20.38 -11.04
CA GLY A 417 17.27 21.63 -11.75
C GLY A 417 18.03 21.43 -13.06
N GLY A 418 17.78 22.29 -14.05
CA GLY A 418 18.38 22.17 -15.38
C GLY A 418 19.83 22.63 -15.48
N ASP A 419 20.40 23.28 -14.46
CA ASP A 419 21.74 23.88 -14.48
C ASP A 419 22.88 22.88 -14.69
N LYS A 420 22.69 21.62 -14.27
CA LYS A 420 23.67 20.53 -14.47
C LYS A 420 23.51 19.79 -15.80
N LEU A 421 22.37 19.92 -16.49
CA LEU A 421 22.12 19.24 -17.77
C LEU A 421 23.19 19.51 -18.84
N PRO A 422 23.75 20.73 -19.00
CA PRO A 422 24.84 20.96 -19.97
C PRO A 422 26.05 20.06 -19.77
N VAL A 423 26.44 19.80 -18.52
CA VAL A 423 27.59 18.96 -18.17
C VAL A 423 27.29 17.51 -18.57
N TYR A 424 26.12 17.00 -18.20
CA TYR A 424 25.72 15.63 -18.56
C TYR A 424 25.51 15.46 -20.07
N ILE A 425 24.89 16.45 -20.74
CA ILE A 425 24.77 16.43 -22.21
C ILE A 425 26.16 16.37 -22.83
N ASN A 426 27.14 17.16 -22.38
CA ASN A 426 28.51 17.04 -22.89
C ASN A 426 29.11 15.64 -22.69
N ALA A 427 28.94 15.09 -21.49
CA ALA A 427 29.45 13.78 -21.13
C ALA A 427 28.83 12.63 -21.94
N LEU A 428 27.57 12.75 -22.37
CA LEU A 428 26.92 11.76 -23.24
C LEU A 428 27.66 11.59 -24.59
N PHE A 429 28.30 12.66 -25.08
CA PHE A 429 29.09 12.67 -26.31
C PHE A 429 30.55 12.26 -26.09
N ALA A 430 30.96 11.93 -24.86
CA ALA A 430 32.32 11.50 -24.58
C ALA A 430 32.62 10.12 -25.17
N GLY A 431 33.88 9.90 -25.54
CA GLY A 431 34.35 8.57 -25.99
C GLY A 431 34.42 7.52 -24.87
N ASP A 432 34.46 7.96 -23.61
CA ASP A 432 34.47 7.08 -22.44
C ASP A 432 33.03 6.61 -22.13
N GLU A 433 32.81 5.29 -22.23
CA GLU A 433 31.48 4.68 -22.03
C GLU A 433 30.99 4.81 -20.60
N ALA A 434 31.88 4.70 -19.60
CA ALA A 434 31.47 4.81 -18.20
C ALA A 434 30.95 6.22 -17.89
N VAL A 435 31.66 7.23 -18.39
CA VAL A 435 31.26 8.63 -18.31
C VAL A 435 29.93 8.88 -18.99
N ALA A 436 29.75 8.35 -20.21
CA ALA A 436 28.52 8.56 -20.97
C ALA A 436 27.30 7.82 -20.37
N SER A 437 27.49 6.64 -19.80
CA SER A 437 26.43 5.89 -19.09
C SER A 437 25.92 6.67 -17.88
N ILE A 438 26.83 7.20 -17.05
CA ILE A 438 26.47 8.01 -15.89
C ILE A 438 25.70 9.26 -16.32
N ALA A 439 26.17 9.90 -17.39
CA ALA A 439 25.51 11.06 -17.94
C ALA A 439 24.10 10.75 -18.46
N ALA A 440 23.91 9.60 -19.10
CA ALA A 440 22.59 9.14 -19.55
C ALA A 440 21.63 8.98 -18.36
N ASP A 441 22.07 8.35 -17.27
CA ASP A 441 21.25 8.16 -16.06
C ASP A 441 20.86 9.50 -15.43
N HIS A 442 21.81 10.42 -15.28
CA HIS A 442 21.53 11.75 -14.72
C HIS A 442 20.64 12.60 -15.63
N ILE A 443 20.81 12.52 -16.95
CA ILE A 443 19.89 13.19 -17.87
C ILE A 443 18.49 12.60 -17.71
N TRP A 444 18.37 11.27 -17.66
CA TRP A 444 17.07 10.60 -17.57
C TRP A 444 16.26 11.08 -16.37
N LEU A 445 16.90 11.17 -15.19
CA LEU A 445 16.30 11.67 -13.95
C LEU A 445 15.76 13.10 -14.03
N GLU A 446 16.24 13.92 -14.97
CA GLU A 446 15.78 15.31 -15.14
C GLU A 446 14.74 15.48 -16.24
N ILE A 447 14.70 14.56 -17.21
CA ILE A 447 13.79 14.65 -18.36
C ILE A 447 12.47 13.89 -18.11
N GLU A 448 12.49 12.83 -17.31
CA GLU A 448 11.31 12.01 -17.06
C GLU A 448 11.25 11.58 -15.59
N HIS A 449 10.04 11.62 -15.02
CA HIS A 449 9.78 11.05 -13.70
C HIS A 449 8.36 10.52 -13.58
N GLN A 450 8.23 9.23 -13.26
CA GLN A 450 6.95 8.56 -13.03
C GLN A 450 5.94 8.74 -14.18
N GLY A 451 6.42 8.65 -15.42
CA GLY A 451 5.64 8.81 -16.65
C GLY A 451 5.37 10.27 -17.04
N SER A 452 5.82 11.24 -16.25
CA SER A 452 5.70 12.67 -16.58
C SER A 452 6.89 13.12 -17.42
N ILE A 453 6.60 13.79 -18.54
CA ILE A 453 7.59 14.33 -19.47
C ILE A 453 7.75 15.83 -19.28
N TYR A 454 8.99 16.30 -19.17
CA TYR A 454 9.31 17.71 -18.92
C TYR A 454 9.85 18.44 -20.16
N GLU A 455 9.90 19.77 -20.13
CA GLU A 455 10.46 20.60 -21.21
C GLU A 455 11.90 20.20 -21.56
N ALA A 456 12.69 19.83 -20.54
CA ALA A 456 14.06 19.36 -20.70
C ALA A 456 14.19 18.15 -21.64
N THR A 457 13.23 17.23 -21.64
CA THR A 457 13.18 16.06 -22.55
C THR A 457 13.39 16.46 -23.98
N TYR A 458 12.57 17.41 -24.44
CA TYR A 458 12.58 17.86 -25.81
C TYR A 458 13.83 18.66 -26.13
N LYS A 459 14.29 19.48 -25.18
CA LYS A 459 15.50 20.30 -25.34
C LYS A 459 16.75 19.44 -25.48
N VAL A 460 16.94 18.47 -24.60
CA VAL A 460 18.04 17.51 -24.65
C VAL A 460 17.99 16.71 -25.96
N ALA A 461 16.85 16.09 -26.28
CA ALA A 461 16.71 15.31 -27.50
C ALA A 461 16.96 16.13 -28.77
N THR A 462 16.52 17.40 -28.78
CA THR A 462 16.75 18.32 -29.91
C THR A 462 18.23 18.65 -30.10
N ILE A 463 18.99 18.86 -29.01
CA ILE A 463 20.43 19.08 -29.08
C ILE A 463 21.14 17.82 -29.59
N ILE A 464 20.78 16.65 -29.07
CA ILE A 464 21.34 15.36 -29.49
C ILE A 464 21.07 15.15 -30.99
N ALA A 465 19.82 15.35 -31.42
CA ALA A 465 19.43 15.27 -32.82
C ALA A 465 20.30 16.19 -33.68
N ARG A 466 20.46 17.47 -33.33
CA ARG A 466 21.28 18.40 -34.13
C ARG A 466 22.76 18.06 -34.15
N CYS A 467 23.32 17.56 -33.05
CA CYS A 467 24.77 17.36 -32.94
C CYS A 467 25.24 15.98 -33.41
N ARG A 468 24.36 14.98 -33.49
CA ARG A 468 24.71 13.58 -33.82
C ARG A 468 25.55 13.43 -35.10
N HIS A 469 25.31 14.27 -36.10
CA HIS A 469 25.95 14.14 -37.41
C HIS A 469 27.47 14.38 -37.36
N HIS A 470 27.97 15.12 -36.36
CA HIS A 470 29.40 15.31 -36.13
C HIS A 470 30.13 14.02 -35.74
N TYR A 471 29.38 12.99 -35.31
CA TYR A 471 29.92 11.72 -34.83
C TYR A 471 29.63 10.55 -35.77
N LYS A 472 29.18 10.79 -37.01
CA LYS A 472 28.93 9.72 -38.00
C LYS A 472 30.12 8.76 -38.20
N ASN A 473 31.34 9.28 -38.08
CA ASN A 473 32.57 8.51 -38.23
C ASN A 473 33.07 7.88 -36.91
N VAL A 474 32.32 8.02 -35.82
CA VAL A 474 32.62 7.43 -34.51
C VAL A 474 31.41 6.54 -34.10
N PRO A 475 31.35 5.29 -34.59
CA PRO A 475 30.13 4.47 -34.52
C PRO A 475 29.58 4.27 -33.11
N VAL A 476 30.46 4.13 -32.11
CA VAL A 476 30.06 3.95 -30.70
C VAL A 476 29.28 5.15 -30.18
N ILE A 477 29.78 6.37 -30.41
CA ILE A 477 29.10 7.60 -29.98
C ILE A 477 27.81 7.78 -30.78
N TYR A 478 27.86 7.62 -32.10
CA TYR A 478 26.67 7.79 -32.96
C TYR A 478 25.54 6.83 -32.55
N SER A 479 25.85 5.55 -32.36
CA SER A 479 24.88 4.54 -31.92
C SER A 479 24.29 4.89 -30.56
N ARG A 480 25.11 5.33 -29.59
CA ARG A 480 24.63 5.78 -28.27
C ARG A 480 23.64 6.93 -28.37
N LEU A 481 23.97 7.97 -29.16
CA LEU A 481 23.10 9.14 -29.34
C LEU A 481 21.77 8.76 -30.02
N MET A 482 21.81 7.88 -31.03
CA MET A 482 20.60 7.37 -31.69
C MET A 482 19.75 6.53 -30.75
N ASN A 483 20.36 5.65 -29.94
CA ASN A 483 19.66 4.88 -28.93
C ASN A 483 19.00 5.79 -27.88
N PHE A 484 19.69 6.86 -27.45
CA PHE A 484 19.13 7.80 -26.47
C PHE A 484 17.94 8.58 -27.04
N ILE A 485 18.02 9.04 -28.30
CA ILE A 485 16.87 9.64 -29.00
C ILE A 485 15.72 8.64 -29.10
N PHE A 486 15.99 7.38 -29.43
CA PHE A 486 14.96 6.34 -29.51
C PHE A 486 14.26 6.17 -28.16
N SER A 487 15.00 6.06 -27.05
CA SER A 487 14.42 5.96 -25.71
C SER A 487 13.51 7.15 -25.39
N ILE A 488 13.92 8.37 -25.74
CA ILE A 488 13.08 9.56 -25.53
C ILE A 488 11.82 9.53 -26.41
N LEU A 489 11.94 9.16 -27.68
CA LEU A 489 10.77 9.07 -28.58
C LEU A 489 9.80 7.97 -28.17
N ALA A 490 10.27 6.95 -27.46
CA ALA A 490 9.46 5.85 -26.93
C ALA A 490 8.73 6.21 -25.63
N LEU A 491 8.97 7.39 -25.04
CA LEU A 491 8.28 7.81 -23.82
C LEU A 491 6.77 7.99 -24.06
N PRO A 492 5.91 7.46 -23.16
CA PRO A 492 4.47 7.69 -23.22
C PRO A 492 4.13 9.18 -23.16
N GLY A 493 3.27 9.67 -24.04
CA GLY A 493 2.88 11.09 -24.03
C GLY A 493 3.91 12.05 -24.65
N ILE A 494 4.96 11.56 -25.33
CA ILE A 494 5.97 12.42 -25.99
C ILE A 494 5.35 13.44 -26.97
N GLU A 495 4.14 13.20 -27.48
CA GLU A 495 3.43 14.13 -28.37
C GLU A 495 2.61 15.23 -27.66
N ASP A 496 2.45 15.15 -26.34
CA ASP A 496 1.52 16.00 -25.58
C ASP A 496 1.96 17.48 -25.59
N TYR A 497 3.25 17.75 -25.46
CA TYR A 497 3.83 19.09 -25.58
C TYR A 497 4.07 19.47 -27.05
N LYS A 498 2.98 19.65 -27.80
CA LYS A 498 2.95 19.87 -29.26
C LYS A 498 4.01 20.85 -29.79
N LYS A 499 4.27 21.96 -29.09
CA LYS A 499 5.26 22.99 -29.50
C LYS A 499 6.68 22.41 -29.49
N PHE A 500 7.06 21.72 -28.43
CA PHE A 500 8.41 21.20 -28.25
C PHE A 500 8.61 19.92 -29.06
N TYR A 501 7.61 19.04 -29.09
CA TYR A 501 7.63 17.85 -29.94
C TYR A 501 7.85 18.19 -31.43
N LYS A 502 7.16 19.21 -31.96
CA LYS A 502 7.38 19.67 -33.34
C LYS A 502 8.82 20.15 -33.60
N GLN A 503 9.46 20.77 -32.61
CA GLN A 503 10.85 21.21 -32.75
C GLN A 503 11.82 20.02 -32.77
N LEU A 504 11.59 19.03 -31.91
CA LEU A 504 12.33 17.78 -31.89
C LEU A 504 12.21 17.04 -33.23
N VAL A 505 10.98 16.79 -33.70
CA VAL A 505 10.74 16.09 -34.98
C VAL A 505 11.42 16.82 -36.13
N LYS A 506 11.32 18.16 -36.19
CA LYS A 506 12.01 18.96 -37.21
C LYS A 506 13.53 18.88 -37.12
N ALA A 507 14.09 18.85 -35.91
CA ALA A 507 15.54 18.72 -35.71
C ALA A 507 16.06 17.32 -36.05
N PHE A 508 15.19 16.32 -36.05
CA PHE A 508 15.53 14.93 -36.28
C PHE A 508 15.15 14.42 -37.69
N SER A 509 14.36 15.17 -38.46
CA SER A 509 13.88 14.75 -39.78
C SER A 509 15.00 14.50 -40.80
N ASP A 510 16.14 15.16 -40.64
CA ASP A 510 17.32 14.94 -41.49
C ASP A 510 17.96 13.56 -41.28
N ALA A 511 17.54 12.80 -40.26
CA ALA A 511 17.94 11.41 -39.99
C ALA A 511 17.29 10.39 -40.93
N GLN A 512 16.28 10.81 -41.71
CA GLN A 512 15.45 9.88 -42.48
C GLN A 512 16.27 8.97 -43.42
N PRO A 513 17.26 9.46 -44.18
CA PRO A 513 18.06 8.58 -45.05
C PRO A 513 18.84 7.52 -44.26
N GLU A 514 19.46 7.89 -43.13
CA GLU A 514 20.22 6.95 -42.31
C GLU A 514 19.30 5.93 -41.61
N LEU A 515 18.10 6.36 -41.23
CA LEU A 515 17.11 5.48 -40.63
C LEU A 515 16.53 4.50 -41.66
N LEU A 516 16.31 4.91 -42.91
CA LEU A 516 15.89 3.99 -43.98
C LEU A 516 16.95 2.92 -44.26
N ASP A 517 18.24 3.26 -44.18
CA ASP A 517 19.34 2.30 -44.29
C ASP A 517 19.32 1.33 -43.11
N SER A 518 19.27 1.86 -41.88
CA SER A 518 19.20 1.06 -40.64
C SER A 518 17.95 0.17 -40.57
N ALA A 519 16.84 0.61 -41.16
CA ALA A 519 15.59 -0.12 -41.25
C ALA A 519 15.67 -1.36 -42.18
N ASN A 520 16.69 -1.44 -43.04
CA ASN A 520 16.99 -2.62 -43.85
C ASN A 520 18.06 -3.53 -43.23
N ASP A 521 18.54 -3.23 -42.02
CA ASP A 521 19.55 -4.05 -41.35
C ASP A 521 19.04 -5.48 -41.11
N THR A 522 19.90 -6.46 -41.31
CA THR A 522 19.61 -7.87 -41.03
C THR A 522 19.30 -8.14 -39.55
N ASN A 523 19.83 -7.33 -38.64
CA ASN A 523 19.55 -7.39 -37.22
C ASN A 523 18.20 -6.72 -36.91
N ASP A 524 17.24 -7.54 -36.47
CA ASP A 524 15.89 -7.08 -36.13
C ASP A 524 15.90 -5.97 -35.06
N ALA A 525 16.74 -6.05 -34.04
CA ALA A 525 16.78 -5.01 -33.00
C ALA A 525 17.16 -3.62 -33.55
N VAL A 526 18.02 -3.57 -34.58
CA VAL A 526 18.41 -2.33 -35.26
C VAL A 526 17.27 -1.83 -36.16
N ALA A 527 16.72 -2.73 -36.98
CA ALA A 527 15.66 -2.41 -37.92
C ALA A 527 14.39 -1.92 -37.23
N LEU A 528 13.98 -2.55 -36.12
CA LEU A 528 12.75 -2.23 -35.39
C LEU A 528 12.83 -0.87 -34.69
N LYS A 529 13.98 -0.52 -34.10
CA LYS A 529 14.25 0.84 -33.59
C LYS A 529 14.15 1.87 -34.71
N ALA A 530 14.73 1.56 -35.87
CA ALA A 530 14.67 2.45 -37.02
C ALA A 530 13.24 2.63 -37.55
N TYR A 531 12.40 1.58 -37.55
CA TYR A 531 10.98 1.69 -37.90
C TYR A 531 10.26 2.67 -36.97
N TYR A 532 10.44 2.52 -35.65
CA TYR A 532 9.85 3.43 -34.69
C TYR A 532 10.34 4.87 -34.88
N MET A 533 11.65 5.09 -35.04
CA MET A 533 12.21 6.42 -35.27
C MET A 533 11.72 7.05 -36.59
N LEU A 534 11.51 6.25 -37.64
CA LEU A 534 10.95 6.68 -38.93
C LEU A 534 9.50 7.16 -38.80
N LEU A 535 8.71 6.62 -37.87
CA LEU A 535 7.36 7.13 -37.56
C LEU A 535 7.39 8.62 -37.23
N HIS A 536 8.45 9.08 -36.56
CA HIS A 536 8.65 10.48 -36.18
C HIS A 536 9.39 11.26 -37.26
N ALA A 537 10.61 10.83 -37.63
CA ALA A 537 11.48 11.57 -38.55
C ALA A 537 10.93 11.61 -39.99
N GLY A 538 10.23 10.55 -40.40
CA GLY A 538 9.68 10.38 -41.75
C GLY A 538 8.19 10.66 -41.87
N ARG A 539 7.53 11.20 -40.83
CA ARG A 539 6.07 11.38 -40.74
C ARG A 539 5.45 12.10 -41.93
N GLU A 540 6.13 13.15 -42.42
CA GLU A 540 5.63 13.99 -43.51
C GLU A 540 6.02 13.46 -44.91
N SER A 541 6.76 12.35 -44.98
CA SER A 541 7.18 11.77 -46.25
C SER A 541 6.29 10.60 -46.68
N ASN A 542 5.69 10.74 -47.86
CA ASN A 542 4.95 9.65 -48.51
C ASN A 542 5.82 8.41 -48.78
N SER A 543 7.14 8.55 -48.86
CA SER A 543 8.06 7.42 -49.03
C SER A 543 8.06 6.49 -47.81
N THR A 544 7.80 7.00 -46.62
CA THR A 544 7.83 6.24 -45.36
C THR A 544 6.69 5.23 -45.29
N ALA A 545 5.47 5.63 -45.64
CA ALA A 545 4.32 4.71 -45.69
C ALA A 545 4.52 3.61 -46.76
N THR A 546 5.05 3.98 -47.93
CA THR A 546 5.41 3.02 -48.99
C THR A 546 6.46 2.02 -48.50
N PHE A 547 7.46 2.49 -47.76
CA PHE A 547 8.50 1.64 -47.18
C PHE A 547 7.91 0.62 -46.20
N PHE A 548 7.10 1.03 -45.22
CA PHE A 548 6.50 0.08 -44.27
C PHE A 548 5.59 -0.94 -44.95
N HIS A 549 4.84 -0.53 -45.97
CA HIS A 549 4.05 -1.46 -46.77
C HIS A 549 4.94 -2.51 -47.47
N GLN A 550 6.09 -2.11 -48.01
CA GLN A 550 7.06 -3.04 -48.61
C GLN A 550 7.65 -4.00 -47.57
N GLN A 551 8.02 -3.48 -46.39
CA GLN A 551 8.60 -4.31 -45.33
C GLN A 551 7.61 -5.33 -44.76
N TRP A 552 6.34 -4.95 -44.60
CA TRP A 552 5.27 -5.86 -44.19
C TRP A 552 5.03 -6.98 -45.22
N THR A 553 5.00 -6.62 -46.51
CA THR A 553 4.66 -7.57 -47.59
C THR A 553 5.83 -8.47 -48.00
N ASN A 554 7.07 -8.10 -47.70
CA ASN A 554 8.27 -8.87 -48.01
C ASN A 554 8.33 -10.18 -47.19
N GLN A 555 8.13 -11.32 -47.86
CA GLN A 555 8.15 -12.64 -47.22
C GLN A 555 9.55 -13.12 -46.78
N GLU A 556 10.62 -12.45 -47.24
CA GLU A 556 11.98 -12.71 -46.77
C GLU A 556 12.25 -12.12 -45.38
N ASN A 557 11.45 -11.14 -44.95
CA ASN A 557 11.54 -10.57 -43.61
C ASN A 557 11.04 -11.56 -42.54
N SER A 558 11.67 -11.50 -41.36
CA SER A 558 11.21 -12.24 -40.19
C SER A 558 9.75 -11.90 -39.86
N PHE A 559 9.06 -12.82 -39.20
CA PHE A 559 7.70 -12.59 -38.73
C PHE A 559 7.63 -11.31 -37.87
N THR A 560 8.55 -11.15 -36.92
CA THR A 560 8.63 -9.97 -36.04
C THR A 560 8.78 -8.68 -36.84
N LYS A 561 9.70 -8.60 -37.80
CA LYS A 561 9.88 -7.41 -38.66
C LYS A 561 8.60 -7.05 -39.42
N ARG A 562 7.93 -8.06 -40.00
CA ARG A 562 6.68 -7.86 -40.73
C ARG A 562 5.60 -7.31 -39.81
N SER A 563 5.35 -7.97 -38.68
CA SER A 563 4.33 -7.56 -37.71
C SER A 563 4.57 -6.13 -37.19
N TYR A 564 5.83 -5.79 -36.89
CA TYR A 564 6.21 -4.43 -36.52
C TYR A 564 5.92 -3.42 -37.62
N ALA A 565 6.34 -3.70 -38.87
CA ALA A 565 6.12 -2.79 -39.99
C ALA A 565 4.62 -2.53 -40.21
N LEU A 566 3.78 -3.55 -40.04
CA LEU A 566 2.32 -3.42 -40.12
C LEU A 566 1.78 -2.53 -38.99
N PHE A 567 2.25 -2.74 -37.76
CA PHE A 567 1.86 -1.91 -36.62
C PHE A 567 2.30 -0.46 -36.82
N THR A 568 3.55 -0.22 -37.22
CA THR A 568 4.10 1.12 -37.49
C THR A 568 3.32 1.82 -38.61
N LEU A 569 2.88 1.08 -39.63
CA LEU A 569 2.07 1.62 -40.72
C LEU A 569 0.70 2.08 -40.22
N GLY A 570 0.04 1.28 -39.37
CA GLY A 570 -1.21 1.66 -38.71
C GLY A 570 -1.06 2.94 -37.89
N GLU A 571 -0.05 2.98 -37.03
CA GLU A 571 0.31 4.16 -36.22
C GLU A 571 0.59 5.39 -37.09
N LEU A 572 1.31 5.23 -38.21
CA LEU A 572 1.60 6.32 -39.13
C LEU A 572 0.30 6.89 -39.73
N TYR A 573 -0.64 6.03 -40.14
CA TYR A 573 -1.94 6.48 -40.63
C TYR A 573 -2.76 7.20 -39.57
N LEU A 574 -2.82 6.68 -38.34
CA LEU A 574 -3.50 7.35 -37.22
C LEU A 574 -2.89 8.74 -36.95
N ARG A 575 -1.56 8.83 -36.85
CA ARG A 575 -0.85 10.09 -36.56
C ARG A 575 -0.97 11.10 -37.70
N THR A 576 -1.06 10.65 -38.94
CA THR A 576 -1.20 11.53 -40.12
C THR A 576 -2.66 11.77 -40.52
N LYS A 577 -3.64 11.34 -39.70
CA LYS A 577 -5.08 11.51 -39.94
C LYS A 577 -5.55 10.89 -41.26
N GLN A 578 -5.10 9.67 -41.52
CA GLN A 578 -5.46 8.85 -42.67
C GLN A 578 -6.34 7.66 -42.25
N GLU A 579 -7.25 7.86 -41.30
CA GLU A 579 -8.10 6.80 -40.73
C GLU A 579 -8.96 6.11 -41.79
N GLU A 580 -9.51 6.84 -42.77
CA GLU A 580 -10.29 6.25 -43.87
C GLU A 580 -9.46 5.27 -44.72
N ARG A 581 -8.19 5.61 -44.93
CA ARG A 581 -7.24 4.77 -45.67
C ARG A 581 -6.90 3.51 -44.86
N LEU A 582 -6.59 3.68 -43.58
CA LEU A 582 -6.35 2.56 -42.65
C LEU A 582 -7.53 1.60 -42.67
N VAL A 583 -8.76 2.09 -42.46
CA VAL A 583 -9.96 1.25 -42.43
C VAL A 583 -10.15 0.48 -43.72
N ARG A 584 -10.02 1.14 -44.88
CA ARG A 584 -10.16 0.49 -46.19
C ARG A 584 -9.13 -0.64 -46.40
N GLU A 585 -7.87 -0.37 -46.09
CA GLU A 585 -6.78 -1.32 -46.34
C GLU A 585 -6.76 -2.46 -45.29
N PHE A 586 -6.86 -2.13 -44.01
CA PHE A 586 -6.73 -3.10 -42.92
C PHE A 586 -7.97 -4.00 -42.78
N SER A 587 -9.17 -3.49 -43.09
CA SER A 587 -10.37 -4.35 -43.08
C SER A 587 -10.27 -5.46 -44.13
N ALA A 588 -9.79 -5.13 -45.34
CA ALA A 588 -9.61 -6.10 -46.41
C ALA A 588 -8.51 -7.13 -46.08
N LEU A 589 -7.43 -6.67 -45.42
CA LEU A 589 -6.36 -7.56 -44.95
C LEU A 589 -6.86 -8.51 -43.85
N LEU A 590 -7.65 -8.02 -42.90
CA LEU A 590 -8.17 -8.85 -41.80
C LEU A 590 -9.05 -10.01 -42.30
N ASP A 591 -9.80 -9.79 -43.38
CA ASP A 591 -10.65 -10.82 -43.99
C ASP A 591 -9.84 -11.97 -44.63
N THR A 592 -8.55 -11.77 -44.88
CA THR A 592 -7.66 -12.77 -45.51
C THR A 592 -6.50 -13.23 -44.63
N ALA A 593 -6.21 -12.54 -43.54
CA ALA A 593 -5.14 -12.89 -42.60
C ALA A 593 -5.47 -14.15 -41.79
N SER A 594 -4.58 -15.13 -41.81
CA SER A 594 -4.71 -16.39 -41.05
C SER A 594 -3.93 -16.40 -39.72
N ASP A 595 -2.90 -15.56 -39.59
CA ASP A 595 -2.08 -15.48 -38.38
C ASP A 595 -2.79 -14.69 -37.27
N LYS A 596 -2.88 -15.27 -36.06
CA LYS A 596 -3.62 -14.68 -34.95
C LYS A 596 -3.06 -13.34 -34.49
N PHE A 597 -1.73 -13.17 -34.47
CA PHE A 597 -1.12 -11.92 -33.99
C PHE A 597 -1.27 -10.81 -35.03
N ILE A 598 -1.15 -11.12 -36.32
CA ILE A 598 -1.47 -10.17 -37.39
C ILE A 598 -2.93 -9.73 -37.34
N ARG A 599 -3.85 -10.66 -37.14
CA ARG A 599 -5.28 -10.35 -36.96
C ARG A 599 -5.51 -9.42 -35.77
N LEU A 600 -4.82 -9.67 -34.65
CA LEU A 600 -4.87 -8.82 -33.47
C LEU A 600 -4.36 -7.39 -33.76
N ILE A 601 -3.19 -7.24 -34.40
CA ILE A 601 -2.65 -5.92 -34.79
C ILE A 601 -3.66 -5.15 -35.65
N LEU A 602 -4.21 -5.81 -36.68
CA LEU A 602 -5.21 -5.21 -37.57
C LEU A 602 -6.46 -4.78 -36.79
N ALA A 603 -6.97 -5.65 -35.91
CA ALA A 603 -8.15 -5.37 -35.10
C ALA A 603 -7.93 -4.18 -34.15
N LEU A 604 -6.80 -4.13 -33.44
CA LEU A 604 -6.44 -3.02 -32.55
C LEU A 604 -6.44 -1.68 -33.30
N GLN A 605 -5.77 -1.63 -34.45
CA GLN A 605 -5.66 -0.43 -35.28
C GLN A 605 -7.01 0.00 -35.87
N LEU A 606 -7.85 -0.96 -36.30
CA LEU A 606 -9.21 -0.70 -36.79
C LEU A 606 -10.12 -0.15 -35.69
N VAL A 607 -10.05 -0.70 -34.47
CA VAL A 607 -10.82 -0.20 -33.32
C VAL A 607 -10.36 1.21 -32.94
N MET A 608 -9.05 1.48 -32.88
CA MET A 608 -8.55 2.84 -32.61
C MET A 608 -8.98 3.86 -33.68
N ALA A 609 -9.00 3.47 -34.96
CA ALA A 609 -9.42 4.34 -36.06
C ALA A 609 -10.93 4.66 -36.06
N THR A 610 -11.77 3.71 -35.65
CA THR A 610 -13.24 3.82 -35.76
C THR A 610 -13.96 4.05 -34.44
N LYS A 611 -13.30 3.77 -33.30
CA LYS A 611 -13.79 3.98 -31.94
C LYS A 611 -15.19 3.37 -31.73
N LYS A 612 -16.19 4.20 -31.42
CA LYS A 612 -17.60 3.79 -31.24
C LYS A 612 -18.25 3.20 -32.50
N GLN A 613 -17.60 3.29 -33.66
CA GLN A 613 -18.05 2.70 -34.93
C GLN A 613 -17.33 1.37 -35.23
N ALA A 614 -16.52 0.85 -34.30
CA ALA A 614 -15.89 -0.45 -34.43
C ALA A 614 -16.92 -1.55 -34.69
N GLN A 615 -16.58 -2.46 -35.61
CA GLN A 615 -17.40 -3.62 -35.93
C GLN A 615 -17.18 -4.74 -34.91
N ASP A 616 -18.23 -5.51 -34.61
CA ASP A 616 -18.21 -6.62 -33.66
C ASP A 616 -17.10 -7.62 -33.97
N LYS A 617 -16.89 -7.92 -35.27
CA LYS A 617 -15.84 -8.85 -35.70
C LYS A 617 -14.42 -8.41 -35.32
N TRP A 618 -14.16 -7.11 -35.15
CA TRP A 618 -12.86 -6.61 -34.71
C TRP A 618 -12.71 -6.73 -33.18
N LEU A 619 -13.77 -6.41 -32.45
CA LEU A 619 -13.80 -6.51 -30.99
C LEU A 619 -13.66 -7.95 -30.53
N ILE A 620 -14.27 -8.90 -31.23
CA ILE A 620 -14.14 -10.34 -30.96
C ILE A 620 -12.68 -10.80 -31.07
N GLU A 621 -11.89 -10.30 -32.04
CA GLU A 621 -10.47 -10.65 -32.13
C GLU A 621 -9.69 -10.17 -30.90
N ILE A 622 -9.97 -8.95 -30.43
CA ILE A 622 -9.30 -8.38 -29.24
C ILE A 622 -9.74 -9.12 -27.97
N VAL A 623 -11.03 -9.39 -27.80
CA VAL A 623 -11.56 -10.12 -26.63
C VAL A 623 -11.00 -11.55 -26.57
N ASN A 624 -10.91 -12.23 -27.71
CA ASN A 624 -10.33 -13.57 -27.77
C ASN A 624 -8.84 -13.56 -27.41
N ALA A 625 -8.09 -12.57 -27.91
CA ALA A 625 -6.69 -12.41 -27.56
C ALA A 625 -6.47 -12.00 -26.10
N PHE A 626 -7.40 -11.23 -25.55
CA PHE A 626 -7.38 -10.81 -24.16
C PHE A 626 -7.61 -11.99 -23.20
N ALA A 627 -8.51 -12.90 -23.57
CA ALA A 627 -8.84 -14.11 -22.80
C ALA A 627 -7.74 -15.19 -22.84
N ASP A 628 -6.91 -15.19 -23.89
CA ASP A 628 -5.76 -16.09 -24.04
C ASP A 628 -4.54 -15.27 -24.50
N PRO A 629 -3.90 -14.50 -23.61
CA PRO A 629 -2.82 -13.57 -23.98
C PRO A 629 -1.50 -14.28 -24.28
N VAL A 630 -1.30 -15.49 -23.74
CA VAL A 630 -0.02 -16.24 -23.77
C VAL A 630 0.59 -16.37 -25.18
N PRO A 631 -0.19 -16.65 -26.25
CA PRO A 631 0.37 -16.73 -27.60
C PRO A 631 0.89 -15.40 -28.17
N PHE A 632 0.54 -14.27 -27.53
CA PHE A 632 0.84 -12.93 -28.01
C PHE A 632 1.94 -12.24 -27.22
N GLU A 633 2.13 -12.58 -25.93
CA GLU A 633 3.02 -11.86 -25.01
C GLU A 633 4.42 -11.59 -25.56
N GLU A 634 5.12 -12.60 -26.08
CA GLU A 634 6.48 -12.45 -26.62
C GLU A 634 6.53 -11.45 -27.78
N ASN A 635 5.55 -11.53 -28.69
CA ASN A 635 5.46 -10.64 -29.84
C ASN A 635 4.96 -9.24 -29.45
N PHE A 636 4.13 -9.12 -28.42
CA PHE A 636 3.60 -7.87 -27.88
C PHE A 636 4.66 -7.09 -27.11
N ASN A 637 5.56 -7.77 -26.38
CA ASN A 637 6.68 -7.12 -25.69
C ASN A 637 7.57 -6.36 -26.69
N ALA A 638 7.72 -6.94 -27.87
CA ALA A 638 8.30 -6.28 -29.02
C ALA A 638 7.35 -5.21 -29.62
N LEU A 639 6.39 -4.61 -28.94
CA LEU A 639 5.65 -3.43 -29.43
C LEU A 639 5.63 -2.32 -28.39
N HIS A 640 6.35 -2.52 -27.28
CA HIS A 640 6.42 -1.63 -26.13
C HIS A 640 6.67 -0.15 -26.48
N PRO A 641 7.52 0.22 -27.47
CA PRO A 641 7.66 1.63 -27.86
C PRO A 641 6.36 2.32 -28.31
N TYR A 642 5.38 1.58 -28.83
CA TYR A 642 4.07 2.16 -29.21
C TYR A 642 3.06 2.19 -28.07
N MET A 643 3.22 1.29 -27.11
CA MET A 643 2.23 1.00 -26.09
C MET A 643 2.60 1.64 -24.75
N GLY A 644 3.85 2.05 -24.56
CA GLY A 644 4.34 2.46 -23.26
C GLY A 644 4.40 1.29 -22.29
N ASP A 645 4.24 1.59 -21.00
CA ASP A 645 4.38 0.61 -19.92
C ASP A 645 3.22 -0.39 -19.79
N TYR A 646 2.22 -0.31 -20.69
CA TYR A 646 1.12 -1.26 -20.71
C TYR A 646 1.60 -2.65 -21.13
N ASP A 647 1.19 -3.66 -20.37
CA ASP A 647 1.27 -5.04 -20.86
C ASP A 647 0.24 -5.30 -21.97
N ALA A 648 0.32 -6.47 -22.60
CA ALA A 648 -0.58 -6.81 -23.70
C ALA A 648 -2.07 -6.72 -23.33
N GLN A 649 -2.42 -7.13 -22.11
CA GLN A 649 -3.79 -7.14 -21.62
C GLN A 649 -4.26 -5.72 -21.29
N GLU A 650 -3.45 -4.92 -20.61
CA GLU A 650 -3.75 -3.52 -20.31
C GLU A 650 -3.94 -2.71 -21.59
N TYR A 651 -3.07 -2.90 -22.58
CA TYR A 651 -3.19 -2.23 -23.87
C TYR A 651 -4.47 -2.66 -24.61
N MET A 652 -4.80 -3.96 -24.61
CA MET A 652 -6.04 -4.45 -25.18
C MET A 652 -7.28 -3.86 -24.49
N LEU A 653 -7.28 -3.76 -23.15
CA LEU A 653 -8.36 -3.11 -22.40
C LEU A 653 -8.50 -1.62 -22.75
N MET A 654 -7.38 -0.89 -22.80
CA MET A 654 -7.36 0.50 -23.22
C MET A 654 -7.98 0.67 -24.61
N VAL A 655 -7.65 -0.21 -25.56
CA VAL A 655 -8.24 -0.15 -26.90
C VAL A 655 -9.73 -0.51 -26.90
N LEU A 656 -10.14 -1.49 -26.09
CA LEU A 656 -11.56 -1.85 -25.92
C LEU A 656 -12.39 -0.69 -25.33
N ASP A 657 -11.80 0.19 -24.51
CA ASP A 657 -12.48 1.37 -23.97
C ASP A 657 -12.91 2.38 -25.05
N PHE A 658 -12.31 2.33 -26.25
CA PHE A 658 -12.80 3.13 -27.38
C PHE A 658 -14.11 2.61 -27.98
N ALA A 659 -14.54 1.39 -27.65
CA ALA A 659 -15.73 0.74 -28.20
C ALA A 659 -17.03 1.17 -27.51
N LYS A 660 -18.18 0.65 -27.97
CA LYS A 660 -19.48 0.89 -27.34
C LYS A 660 -19.71 -0.07 -26.16
N PRO A 661 -20.21 0.41 -25.00
CA PRO A 661 -20.45 -0.43 -23.82
C PRO A 661 -21.37 -1.63 -24.07
N ASP A 662 -22.38 -1.50 -24.92
CA ASP A 662 -23.31 -2.60 -25.19
C ASP A 662 -22.64 -3.77 -25.92
N VAL A 663 -21.71 -3.48 -26.83
CA VAL A 663 -20.96 -4.52 -27.57
C VAL A 663 -19.94 -5.20 -26.68
N LEU A 664 -19.31 -4.46 -25.76
CA LEU A 664 -18.44 -5.04 -24.74
C LEU A 664 -19.23 -5.94 -23.78
N ARG A 665 -20.43 -5.52 -23.37
CA ARG A 665 -21.30 -6.32 -22.49
C ARG A 665 -21.67 -7.67 -23.09
N GLU A 666 -21.89 -7.75 -24.40
CA GLU A 666 -22.19 -9.02 -25.08
C GLU A 666 -21.00 -9.99 -25.11
N ASN A 667 -19.77 -9.49 -24.95
CA ASN A 667 -18.54 -10.25 -25.09
C ASN A 667 -17.70 -10.33 -23.79
N ILE A 668 -18.21 -9.87 -22.64
CA ILE A 668 -17.42 -9.73 -21.40
C ILE A 668 -17.19 -11.04 -20.63
N VAL A 669 -17.90 -12.13 -20.95
CA VAL A 669 -17.81 -13.40 -20.19
C VAL A 669 -16.38 -13.91 -20.01
N PRO A 670 -15.52 -13.95 -21.04
CA PRO A 670 -14.13 -14.40 -20.88
C PRO A 670 -13.30 -13.53 -19.91
N ILE A 671 -13.61 -12.23 -19.82
CA ILE A 671 -12.96 -11.29 -18.90
C ILE A 671 -13.33 -11.61 -17.44
N ILE A 672 -14.60 -11.95 -17.20
CA ILE A 672 -15.09 -12.34 -15.87
C ILE A 672 -14.44 -13.65 -15.41
N GLU A 673 -14.37 -14.64 -16.30
CA GLU A 673 -13.81 -15.96 -15.98
C GLU A 673 -12.31 -15.90 -15.66
N MET A 674 -11.59 -14.95 -16.25
CA MET A 674 -10.16 -14.75 -16.01
C MET A 674 -9.86 -14.05 -14.68
N LEU A 675 -10.78 -13.25 -14.14
CA LEU A 675 -10.57 -12.40 -12.96
C LEU A 675 -9.93 -13.15 -11.75
N PRO A 676 -10.40 -14.33 -11.33
CA PRO A 676 -9.83 -15.04 -10.17
C PRO A 676 -8.46 -15.67 -10.43
N HIS A 677 -8.00 -15.71 -11.69
CA HIS A 677 -6.82 -16.45 -12.12
C HIS A 677 -5.61 -15.56 -12.43
N VAL A 678 -5.78 -14.25 -12.48
CA VAL A 678 -4.67 -13.30 -12.67
C VAL A 678 -4.13 -12.79 -11.33
N ASN A 679 -2.95 -12.19 -11.35
CA ASN A 679 -2.34 -11.62 -10.16
C ASN A 679 -3.12 -10.40 -9.62
N SER A 680 -2.84 -9.99 -8.39
CA SER A 680 -3.58 -8.95 -7.66
C SER A 680 -3.59 -7.57 -8.34
N LEU A 681 -2.53 -7.21 -9.07
CA LEU A 681 -2.46 -5.96 -9.82
C LEU A 681 -3.43 -6.00 -11.00
N LYS A 682 -3.39 -7.08 -11.78
CA LYS A 682 -4.31 -7.30 -12.91
C LYS A 682 -5.76 -7.44 -12.47
N GLN A 683 -6.00 -8.02 -11.29
CA GLN A 683 -7.34 -8.11 -10.70
C GLN A 683 -7.96 -6.72 -10.52
N ALA A 684 -7.21 -5.71 -10.07
CA ALA A 684 -7.75 -4.36 -9.89
C ALA A 684 -8.22 -3.74 -11.22
N THR A 685 -7.41 -3.84 -12.27
CA THR A 685 -7.76 -3.35 -13.62
C THR A 685 -8.98 -4.08 -14.19
N LEU A 686 -9.04 -5.41 -14.02
CA LEU A 686 -10.18 -6.22 -14.44
C LEU A 686 -11.44 -5.89 -13.65
N LEU A 687 -11.33 -5.70 -12.34
CA LEU A 687 -12.43 -5.29 -11.47
C LEU A 687 -13.02 -3.98 -11.96
N ASP A 688 -12.19 -2.98 -12.21
CA ASP A 688 -12.63 -1.66 -12.68
C ASP A 688 -13.34 -1.75 -14.05
N ALA A 689 -12.78 -2.51 -14.99
CA ALA A 689 -13.39 -2.72 -16.31
C ALA A 689 -14.74 -3.46 -16.21
N ILE A 690 -14.81 -4.56 -15.45
CA ILE A 690 -16.05 -5.32 -15.24
C ILE A 690 -17.10 -4.44 -14.55
N CYS A 691 -16.70 -3.68 -13.54
CA CYS A 691 -17.56 -2.74 -12.83
C CYS A 691 -18.11 -1.64 -13.74
N THR A 692 -17.25 -1.03 -14.56
CA THR A 692 -17.66 0.00 -15.53
C THR A 692 -18.70 -0.54 -16.51
N ILE A 693 -18.54 -1.76 -17.02
CA ILE A 693 -19.41 -2.32 -18.06
C ILE A 693 -20.74 -2.85 -17.47
N LEU A 694 -20.67 -3.54 -16.32
CA LEU A 694 -21.81 -4.27 -15.73
C LEU A 694 -22.51 -3.53 -14.59
N PHE A 695 -21.84 -2.61 -13.92
CA PHE A 695 -22.35 -1.88 -12.76
C PHE A 695 -22.20 -0.35 -12.89
N PRO A 696 -22.54 0.28 -14.04
CA PRO A 696 -22.28 1.70 -14.28
C PRO A 696 -23.12 2.67 -13.43
N THR A 697 -24.19 2.19 -12.77
CA THR A 697 -25.09 3.03 -11.95
C THR A 697 -25.68 2.26 -10.78
N ALA A 698 -26.12 2.98 -9.74
CA ALA A 698 -26.83 2.41 -8.58
C ALA A 698 -28.14 1.66 -8.93
N SER A 699 -28.70 1.87 -10.14
CA SER A 699 -29.87 1.14 -10.61
C SER A 699 -29.59 -0.32 -10.98
N ALA A 700 -28.31 -0.65 -11.21
CA ALA A 700 -27.85 -2.01 -11.54
C ALA A 700 -28.15 -3.02 -10.42
N PHE A 701 -28.33 -2.55 -9.17
CA PHE A 701 -28.58 -3.40 -8.00
C PHE A 701 -30.05 -3.80 -7.80
N LYS A 702 -30.98 -3.25 -8.61
CA LYS A 702 -32.41 -3.56 -8.49
C LYS A 702 -32.80 -4.91 -9.10
N LYS A 703 -32.04 -5.38 -10.09
CA LYS A 703 -32.25 -6.68 -10.74
C LYS A 703 -30.91 -7.20 -11.27
N ILE A 704 -30.37 -8.22 -10.62
CA ILE A 704 -29.11 -8.85 -11.01
C ILE A 704 -29.37 -9.79 -12.20
N SER A 705 -28.71 -9.51 -13.33
CA SER A 705 -28.73 -10.39 -14.51
C SER A 705 -27.80 -11.61 -14.31
N PRO A 706 -27.96 -12.70 -15.10
CA PRO A 706 -27.08 -13.87 -14.99
C PRO A 706 -25.59 -13.55 -15.11
N ILE A 707 -25.23 -12.61 -16.00
CA ILE A 707 -23.83 -12.21 -16.20
C ILE A 707 -23.29 -11.35 -15.05
N GLN A 708 -24.10 -10.47 -14.47
CA GLN A 708 -23.74 -9.73 -13.25
C GLN A 708 -23.58 -10.67 -12.05
N LYS A 709 -24.42 -11.71 -11.96
CA LYS A 709 -24.28 -12.74 -10.93
C LYS A 709 -22.96 -13.50 -11.03
N GLN A 710 -22.57 -13.88 -12.25
CA GLN A 710 -21.26 -14.50 -12.50
C GLN A 710 -20.11 -13.58 -12.09
N ALA A 711 -20.18 -12.29 -12.44
CA ALA A 711 -19.18 -11.30 -12.04
C ALA A 711 -19.07 -11.15 -10.51
N LEU A 712 -20.19 -11.05 -9.80
CA LEU A 712 -20.19 -10.92 -8.33
C LEU A 712 -19.55 -12.13 -7.64
N PHE A 713 -19.74 -13.35 -8.16
CA PHE A 713 -19.06 -14.53 -7.61
C PHE A 713 -17.56 -14.54 -7.88
N ALA A 714 -17.13 -14.15 -9.08
CA ALA A 714 -15.71 -14.01 -9.38
C ALA A 714 -15.05 -12.94 -8.49
N MET A 715 -15.73 -11.81 -8.26
CA MET A 715 -15.28 -10.76 -7.33
C MET A 715 -15.18 -11.29 -5.89
N ALA A 716 -16.17 -12.07 -5.44
CA ALA A 716 -16.13 -12.67 -4.10
C ALA A 716 -14.95 -13.63 -3.93
N GLU A 717 -14.62 -14.42 -4.95
CA GLU A 717 -13.45 -15.30 -4.95
C GLU A 717 -12.13 -14.52 -4.86
N VAL A 718 -12.06 -13.35 -5.51
CA VAL A 718 -10.91 -12.43 -5.37
C VAL A 718 -10.82 -11.87 -3.96
N MET A 719 -11.93 -11.36 -3.41
CA MET A 719 -11.95 -10.78 -2.06
C MET A 719 -11.62 -11.79 -0.95
N ASP A 720 -11.94 -13.08 -1.15
CA ASP A 720 -11.61 -14.15 -0.20
C ASP A 720 -10.10 -14.43 -0.14
N ARG A 721 -9.40 -14.18 -1.25
CA ARG A 721 -7.96 -14.42 -1.41
C ARG A 721 -7.10 -13.18 -1.16
N ASP A 722 -7.71 -12.01 -0.96
CA ASP A 722 -6.97 -10.75 -0.90
C ASP A 722 -6.17 -10.62 0.41
N VAL A 723 -4.85 -10.59 0.26
CA VAL A 723 -3.87 -10.40 1.34
C VAL A 723 -3.26 -9.00 1.20
N VAL A 724 -4.07 -7.97 1.48
CA VAL A 724 -3.66 -6.63 1.97
C VAL A 724 -2.85 -5.74 1.01
N PHE A 725 -2.29 -6.24 -0.11
CA PHE A 725 -1.38 -5.46 -0.96
C PHE A 725 -2.07 -4.50 -1.94
N VAL A 726 -3.27 -4.82 -2.43
CA VAL A 726 -4.05 -3.98 -3.37
C VAL A 726 -5.45 -3.78 -2.81
N ASN A 727 -5.91 -2.54 -2.66
CA ASN A 727 -7.22 -2.28 -2.06
C ASN A 727 -8.36 -2.55 -3.06
N HIS A 728 -8.67 -3.83 -3.32
CA HIS A 728 -9.80 -4.20 -4.19
C HIS A 728 -11.14 -3.63 -3.70
N LYS A 729 -11.25 -3.44 -2.38
CA LYS A 729 -12.41 -2.76 -1.77
C LYS A 729 -12.56 -1.32 -2.23
N GLU A 730 -11.49 -0.55 -2.47
CA GLU A 730 -11.61 0.81 -3.02
C GLU A 730 -12.24 0.81 -4.41
N VAL A 731 -11.84 -0.15 -5.26
CA VAL A 731 -12.46 -0.31 -6.59
C VAL A 731 -13.94 -0.61 -6.44
N LEU A 732 -14.33 -1.58 -5.60
CA LEU A 732 -15.73 -1.94 -5.38
C LEU A 732 -16.56 -0.80 -4.79
N ASP A 733 -16.02 -0.09 -3.80
CA ASP A 733 -16.68 1.04 -3.15
C ASP A 733 -16.95 2.18 -4.15
N ALA A 734 -16.05 2.41 -5.13
CA ALA A 734 -16.25 3.41 -6.19
C ALA A 734 -17.51 3.15 -7.04
N TYR A 735 -17.94 1.89 -7.14
CA TYR A 735 -19.17 1.49 -7.85
C TYR A 735 -20.34 1.18 -6.90
N GLY A 736 -20.17 1.37 -5.58
CA GLY A 736 -21.18 1.07 -4.57
C GLY A 736 -21.40 -0.43 -4.36
N LEU A 737 -20.41 -1.27 -4.68
CA LEU A 737 -20.41 -2.69 -4.40
C LEU A 737 -19.85 -2.97 -2.99
N PRO A 738 -20.32 -4.00 -2.28
CA PRO A 738 -19.82 -4.32 -0.95
C PRO A 738 -18.38 -4.88 -1.01
N GLY A 739 -17.54 -4.47 -0.06
CA GLY A 739 -16.12 -4.86 -0.01
C GLY A 739 -15.80 -6.14 0.78
N THR A 740 -16.77 -7.02 1.05
CA THR A 740 -16.53 -8.29 1.75
C THR A 740 -17.05 -9.48 0.94
N THR A 741 -16.34 -10.62 1.02
CA THR A 741 -16.71 -11.88 0.36
C THR A 741 -18.16 -12.26 0.64
N LEU A 742 -18.55 -12.24 1.92
CA LEU A 742 -19.90 -12.63 2.35
C LEU A 742 -20.97 -11.69 1.76
N ALA A 743 -20.73 -10.38 1.76
CA ALA A 743 -21.71 -9.42 1.26
C ALA A 743 -21.85 -9.46 -0.27
N LEU A 744 -20.76 -9.73 -1.01
CA LEU A 744 -20.81 -9.95 -2.46
C LEU A 744 -21.62 -11.21 -2.80
N GLN A 745 -21.40 -12.32 -2.09
CA GLN A 745 -22.17 -13.57 -2.26
C GLN A 745 -23.66 -13.36 -1.96
N GLN A 746 -23.99 -12.61 -0.92
CA GLN A 746 -25.39 -12.27 -0.59
C GLN A 746 -26.03 -11.39 -1.66
N LEU A 747 -25.28 -10.44 -2.24
CA LEU A 747 -25.78 -9.62 -3.34
C LEU A 747 -26.04 -10.45 -4.60
N ALA A 748 -25.18 -11.43 -4.91
CA ALA A 748 -25.34 -12.35 -6.04
C ALA A 748 -26.53 -13.33 -5.88
N ALA A 749 -27.01 -13.52 -4.66
CA ALA A 749 -28.14 -14.38 -4.33
C ALA A 749 -29.51 -13.69 -4.45
N LYS A 750 -29.55 -12.36 -4.58
CA LYS A 750 -30.77 -11.58 -4.87
C LYS A 750 -31.15 -11.68 -6.35
#